data_AF-A0A6J6YML0-F1
#
_entry.id   AF-A0A6J6YML0-F1
#
_cell.length_a   1.000
_cell.length_b   1.000
_cell.length_c   1.000
_cell.angle_alpha   90.00
_cell.angle_beta   90.00
_cell.angle_gamma   90.00
#
_symmetry.space_group_name_H-M   'P 1'
#
loop_
_entity.id
_entity.type
_entity.pdbx_description
1 polymer ?
#
loop_
_entity_poly.entity_id
_entity_poly.type
_entity_poly.pdbx_seq_one_letter_code
_entity_poly.pdbx_strand_id
1 'polypeptide(L)'
;MRMGRVVAVLTLALLPLQFISSQASANNKCISLSAVQYLEATTKLVPLTSDFTVEFDFFLNKNEKSYAEIISQGGQPNSFYIGINPDLGIRAGDTWADTSAKMPLKSWVHIAVTHSAAGIGSIYLDGKSISSTSNYLLNQEGTNTRVGAQYGPSAGERINGCIDNLRIWKTVRTTSQVSNDAQVATSISDSAILASYEFDSVNAAGLIESSSGSNNLLKPFSDPEFVPISNPTPVAAPEFKYGGGILGSAALQDGPGFYVTADLQPPAPESFGSGFGWYSTLWALTATQVDNFQLGLSSTWIIPNNKTVSASIAQKLCATGTDAWVKNAASNPNNGSYGLYLFQTIEGSLGWWGGEKFRTTYPKYMANVTQNCYTTQLATPGWGFFSNTPTAREQTGLIQVSNQILMPPDGMVFQNDDFAPQLGVTWHSLNLPRFDHAFGSQAGDNSWTLFMNSGNFKGPLAFVAPQFWVDGSISNPLQKNMTLDMKSGSVGGLASEWNSIPYYKYVDSSGKIYTKIPDLEFPVDSNGDFSISRDFKAYSFKAISPDLKGVLSGAGNLPTTLTTQEVFAGKLVGNSPKVYQEGKTLGNLSQLLSVKVFDAGNAYGFSVPGKSGLVKLAQYFLETADAKVEVTAAQAPEPLVRASFGNPQIKSTYVYQYPSWWDASPSSSADFTNNLNDGSQVVYRWYKFVDQPALQRFELNASEKGNLQAAIEKMQKEWARSALMSEPTKGSLATFDQGMLVTPPKGLEFGYVPIAIKQYISANLASPTPAATKTASPTPIATATPTPKPSISKAAAKATRITCIKGKTIKKVTAVKPKCPAGYRKK
;
A
#
# COMPACT_ATOMS: atom_id res chain seq x y z
N MET A 1 -38.24 -40.12 -15.27
CA MET A 1 -38.80 -39.21 -16.28
C MET A 1 -37.75 -38.15 -16.57
N ARG A 2 -37.25 -38.08 -17.81
CA ARG A 2 -36.28 -37.09 -18.29
C ARG A 2 -36.97 -35.73 -18.51
N MET A 3 -36.31 -34.65 -18.11
CA MET A 3 -36.33 -33.30 -18.70
C MET A 3 -35.22 -32.54 -17.95
N GLY A 4 -34.09 -32.12 -18.51
CA GLY A 4 -33.87 -31.58 -19.85
C GLY A 4 -33.71 -30.06 -19.76
N ARG A 5 -32.62 -29.57 -19.14
CA ARG A 5 -32.11 -28.20 -19.33
C ARG A 5 -30.61 -28.26 -19.55
N VAL A 6 -30.24 -28.27 -20.82
CA VAL A 6 -28.90 -27.99 -21.30
C VAL A 6 -28.68 -26.49 -21.12
N VAL A 7 -27.82 -26.11 -20.17
CA VAL A 7 -27.14 -24.81 -20.22
C VAL A 7 -25.77 -25.11 -20.79
N ALA A 8 -25.56 -24.70 -22.04
CA ALA A 8 -24.25 -24.73 -22.67
C ALA A 8 -23.35 -23.73 -21.93
N VAL A 9 -22.51 -24.25 -21.03
CA VAL A 9 -21.36 -23.49 -20.53
C VAL A 9 -20.33 -23.51 -21.64
N LEU A 10 -20.23 -22.39 -22.36
CA LEU A 10 -19.13 -22.14 -23.27
C LEU A 10 -17.86 -22.00 -22.41
N THR A 11 -17.18 -23.11 -22.13
CA THR A 11 -15.79 -23.08 -21.65
C THR A 11 -14.96 -22.45 -22.76
N LEU A 12 -14.68 -21.15 -22.65
CA LEU A 12 -13.58 -20.53 -23.37
C LEU A 12 -12.30 -21.19 -22.83
N ALA A 13 -11.88 -22.27 -23.49
CA ALA A 13 -10.52 -22.76 -23.34
C ALA A 13 -9.61 -21.64 -23.85
N LEU A 14 -9.06 -20.84 -22.95
CA LEU A 14 -7.84 -20.10 -23.25
C LEU A 14 -6.76 -21.15 -23.52
N LEU A 15 -6.58 -21.48 -24.80
CA LEU A 15 -5.32 -22.03 -25.24
C LEU A 15 -4.22 -21.07 -24.74
N PRO A 16 -3.16 -21.55 -24.09
CA PRO A 16 -2.00 -20.71 -23.85
C PRO A 16 -1.60 -20.14 -25.21
N LEU A 17 -1.44 -18.81 -25.31
CA LEU A 17 -0.77 -18.20 -26.44
C LEU A 17 0.60 -18.88 -26.54
N GLN A 18 0.71 -19.86 -27.43
CA GLN A 18 1.99 -20.39 -27.82
C GLN A 18 2.69 -19.22 -28.52
N PHE A 19 3.79 -18.75 -27.92
CA PHE A 19 4.72 -17.85 -28.56
C PHE A 19 5.25 -18.55 -29.82
N ILE A 20 4.59 -18.35 -30.95
CA ILE A 20 5.22 -18.56 -32.24
C ILE A 20 6.19 -17.39 -32.36
N SER A 21 7.48 -17.69 -32.24
CA SER A 21 8.54 -16.72 -32.50
C SER A 21 8.35 -16.13 -33.89
N SER A 22 8.33 -14.80 -33.98
CA SER A 22 8.40 -14.11 -35.26
C SER A 22 9.72 -14.50 -35.94
N GLN A 23 9.64 -15.27 -37.01
CA GLN A 23 10.76 -15.32 -37.95
C GLN A 23 10.72 -14.00 -38.71
N ALA A 24 11.67 -13.10 -38.43
CA ALA A 24 11.94 -12.03 -39.40
C ALA A 24 12.31 -12.70 -40.71
N SER A 25 11.75 -12.19 -41.81
CA SER A 25 12.24 -12.53 -43.14
C SER A 25 13.74 -12.24 -43.19
N ALA A 26 14.53 -13.09 -43.83
CA ALA A 26 15.99 -12.93 -43.97
C ALA A 26 16.43 -11.62 -44.64
N ASN A 27 15.47 -10.81 -45.11
CA ASN A 27 15.67 -9.56 -45.83
C ASN A 27 15.18 -8.30 -45.09
N ASN A 28 14.69 -8.38 -43.84
CA ASN A 28 14.16 -7.21 -43.12
C ASN A 28 15.27 -6.19 -42.81
N LYS A 29 15.05 -4.92 -43.16
CA LYS A 29 16.01 -3.83 -42.95
C LYS A 29 15.33 -2.65 -42.28
N CYS A 30 16.15 -1.79 -41.67
CA CYS A 30 15.73 -0.47 -41.26
C CYS A 30 16.49 0.58 -42.06
N ILE A 31 15.93 1.78 -42.18
CA ILE A 31 16.65 2.89 -42.80
C ILE A 31 17.44 3.69 -41.74
N SER A 32 18.72 3.90 -42.02
CA SER A 32 19.62 4.70 -41.20
C SER A 32 19.27 6.19 -41.31
N LEU A 33 19.13 6.85 -40.17
CA LEU A 33 18.94 8.29 -40.02
C LEU A 33 20.19 8.89 -39.37
N SER A 34 20.60 10.08 -39.84
CA SER A 34 21.80 10.74 -39.34
C SER A 34 21.76 12.26 -39.53
N ALA A 35 22.86 12.94 -39.18
CA ALA A 35 23.03 14.36 -39.45
C ALA A 35 22.94 14.72 -40.95
N VAL A 36 23.21 13.76 -41.84
CA VAL A 36 23.23 13.96 -43.30
C VAL A 36 22.13 13.17 -44.03
N GLN A 37 21.38 12.32 -43.34
CA GLN A 37 20.33 11.49 -43.93
C GLN A 37 19.02 11.62 -43.16
N TYR A 38 17.99 12.08 -43.87
CA TYR A 38 16.60 12.13 -43.42
C TYR A 38 15.68 11.94 -44.63
N LEU A 39 14.40 11.74 -44.38
CA LEU A 39 13.38 11.57 -45.41
C LEU A 39 12.41 12.75 -45.38
N GLU A 40 11.94 13.16 -46.55
CA GLU A 40 10.91 14.19 -46.69
C GLU A 40 9.77 13.70 -47.59
N ALA A 41 8.54 13.84 -47.12
CA ALA A 41 7.34 13.58 -47.89
C ALA A 41 7.03 14.74 -48.83
N THR A 42 6.34 14.47 -49.93
CA THR A 42 5.81 15.51 -50.83
C THR A 42 4.57 16.21 -50.26
N THR A 43 3.98 15.66 -49.19
CA THR A 43 2.74 16.13 -48.56
C THR A 43 2.84 16.06 -47.03
N LYS A 44 1.81 16.57 -46.35
CA LYS A 44 1.58 16.36 -44.92
C LYS A 44 0.82 15.05 -44.72
N LEU A 45 1.48 14.04 -44.17
CA LEU A 45 0.94 12.71 -43.94
C LEU A 45 0.08 12.60 -42.68
N VAL A 46 0.39 13.37 -41.63
CA VAL A 46 -0.29 13.30 -40.33
C VAL A 46 -1.47 14.28 -40.32
N PRO A 47 -2.71 13.86 -40.05
CA PRO A 47 -3.87 14.75 -40.10
C PRO A 47 -4.03 15.48 -38.76
N LEU A 48 -3.22 16.52 -38.53
CA LEU A 48 -3.05 17.19 -37.22
C LEU A 48 -4.31 17.89 -36.67
N THR A 49 -5.37 18.01 -37.46
CA THR A 49 -6.66 18.60 -37.04
C THR A 49 -7.76 17.56 -36.79
N SER A 50 -7.44 16.27 -36.82
CA SER A 50 -8.39 15.18 -36.59
C SER A 50 -7.79 14.08 -35.70
N ASP A 51 -8.53 13.00 -35.51
CA ASP A 51 -8.03 11.78 -34.88
C ASP A 51 -6.85 11.21 -35.70
N PHE A 52 -5.77 10.83 -35.02
CA PHE A 52 -4.67 10.08 -35.63
C PHE A 52 -3.89 9.25 -34.64
N THR A 53 -3.10 8.32 -35.20
CA THR A 53 -2.01 7.65 -34.50
C THR A 53 -0.78 7.62 -35.40
N VAL A 54 0.39 7.94 -34.85
CA VAL A 54 1.68 7.72 -35.51
C VAL A 54 2.44 6.69 -34.69
N GLU A 55 2.89 5.61 -35.31
CA GLU A 55 3.68 4.57 -34.65
C GLU A 55 4.81 4.06 -35.54
N PHE A 56 5.90 3.59 -34.93
CA PHE A 56 7.09 3.09 -35.62
C PHE A 56 8.01 2.34 -34.65
N ASP A 57 8.89 1.52 -35.21
CA ASP A 57 10.02 0.96 -34.48
C ASP A 57 11.24 1.87 -34.62
N PHE A 58 11.96 2.11 -33.53
CA PHE A 58 13.15 2.96 -33.53
C PHE A 58 14.30 2.38 -32.72
N PHE A 59 15.51 2.50 -33.26
CA PHE A 59 16.76 2.17 -32.59
C PHE A 59 17.63 3.43 -32.49
N LEU A 60 17.82 3.97 -31.29
CA LEU A 60 18.70 5.11 -31.08
C LEU A 60 20.17 4.64 -30.95
N ASN A 61 21.01 4.98 -31.93
CA ASN A 61 22.43 4.57 -31.95
C ASN A 61 23.25 5.27 -30.86
N LYS A 62 23.02 6.58 -30.69
CA LYS A 62 23.82 7.45 -29.82
C LYS A 62 22.99 8.63 -29.31
N ASN A 63 23.28 9.06 -28.08
CA ASN A 63 22.81 10.35 -27.57
C ASN A 63 23.79 11.46 -27.97
N GLU A 64 23.38 12.35 -28.87
CA GLU A 64 24.17 13.52 -29.29
C GLU A 64 24.12 14.69 -28.30
N LYS A 65 23.42 14.53 -27.17
CA LYS A 65 23.24 15.57 -26.15
C LYS A 65 22.62 16.86 -26.70
N SER A 66 21.78 16.72 -27.72
CA SER A 66 21.03 17.78 -28.38
C SER A 66 19.56 17.41 -28.47
N TYR A 67 18.74 18.39 -28.85
CA TYR A 67 17.40 18.12 -29.35
C TYR A 67 17.49 17.42 -30.72
N ALA A 68 16.60 16.47 -30.95
CA ALA A 68 16.49 15.71 -32.19
C ALA A 68 15.03 15.28 -32.42
N GLU A 69 14.61 15.14 -33.69
CA GLU A 69 13.26 14.73 -34.08
C GLU A 69 13.32 13.48 -34.97
N ILE A 70 12.49 12.47 -34.65
CA ILE A 70 12.36 11.20 -35.37
C ILE A 70 11.35 11.36 -36.50
N ILE A 71 10.21 11.98 -36.22
CA ILE A 71 9.23 12.36 -37.23
C ILE A 71 8.70 13.73 -36.87
N SER A 72 8.52 14.58 -37.87
CA SER A 72 8.02 15.94 -37.68
C SER A 72 7.13 16.35 -38.82
N GLN A 73 6.20 17.25 -38.52
CA GLN A 73 5.34 17.88 -39.49
C GLN A 73 4.73 19.11 -38.83
N GLY A 74 4.66 20.24 -39.54
CA GLY A 74 4.02 21.42 -38.98
C GLY A 74 4.91 22.63 -38.98
N GLY A 75 4.50 23.65 -38.22
CA GLY A 75 5.24 24.88 -37.98
C GLY A 75 4.78 25.54 -36.69
N GLN A 76 5.57 26.50 -36.20
CA GLN A 76 5.20 27.27 -35.01
C GLN A 76 3.92 28.10 -35.25
N PRO A 77 3.08 28.30 -34.22
CA PRO A 77 3.14 27.71 -32.86
C PRO A 77 2.35 26.39 -32.77
N ASN A 78 2.78 25.40 -31.98
CA ASN A 78 2.10 24.10 -31.81
C ASN A 78 2.40 23.08 -32.91
N SER A 79 3.68 22.96 -33.23
CA SER A 79 4.21 22.05 -34.23
C SER A 79 4.13 20.60 -33.75
N PHE A 80 3.86 19.67 -34.66
CA PHE A 80 3.93 18.23 -34.35
C PHE A 80 5.34 17.69 -34.62
N TYR A 81 5.86 16.98 -33.62
CA TYR A 81 7.06 16.16 -33.77
C TYR A 81 7.08 15.09 -32.70
N ILE A 82 7.73 13.96 -32.98
CA ILE A 82 8.13 12.97 -31.98
C ILE A 82 9.65 12.98 -31.97
N GLY A 83 10.24 13.32 -30.84
CA GLY A 83 11.68 13.55 -30.73
C GLY A 83 12.23 13.35 -29.33
N ILE A 84 13.49 13.71 -29.13
CA ILE A 84 14.19 13.61 -27.85
C ILE A 84 14.79 14.95 -27.44
N ASN A 85 14.98 15.15 -26.14
CA ASN A 85 15.79 16.21 -25.55
C ASN A 85 17.22 15.71 -25.21
N PRO A 86 18.15 16.58 -24.78
CA PRO A 86 19.53 16.18 -24.44
C PRO A 86 19.66 15.05 -23.39
N ASP A 87 18.63 14.88 -22.55
CA ASP A 87 18.55 13.86 -21.50
C ASP A 87 17.69 12.65 -21.89
N LEU A 88 17.48 12.44 -23.19
CA LEU A 88 16.67 11.34 -23.77
C LEU A 88 15.19 11.38 -23.38
N GLY A 89 14.68 12.48 -22.82
CA GLY A 89 13.25 12.67 -22.63
C GLY A 89 12.54 12.72 -23.97
N ILE A 90 11.51 11.89 -24.16
CA ILE A 90 10.70 11.90 -25.38
C ILE A 90 9.78 13.11 -25.35
N ARG A 91 9.71 13.80 -26.48
CA ARG A 91 8.89 14.99 -26.73
C ARG A 91 7.87 14.66 -27.81
N ALA A 92 6.65 15.16 -27.68
CA ALA A 92 5.57 14.93 -28.63
C ALA A 92 4.92 16.27 -29.00
N GLY A 93 5.62 17.16 -29.70
CA GLY A 93 5.13 18.49 -30.10
C GLY A 93 5.33 19.59 -29.05
N ASP A 94 5.13 20.85 -29.46
CA ASP A 94 5.46 22.03 -28.65
C ASP A 94 4.67 22.11 -27.33
N THR A 95 3.41 21.67 -27.33
CA THR A 95 2.57 21.68 -26.12
C THR A 95 2.77 20.44 -25.25
N TRP A 96 3.63 19.50 -25.67
CA TRP A 96 3.96 18.29 -24.92
C TRP A 96 5.45 17.95 -24.99
N ALA A 97 6.26 18.96 -24.65
CA ALA A 97 7.72 18.89 -24.67
C ALA A 97 8.35 17.97 -23.60
N ASP A 98 7.58 17.51 -22.61
CA ASP A 98 7.99 16.47 -21.66
C ASP A 98 6.87 15.45 -21.49
N THR A 99 7.06 14.27 -22.08
CA THR A 99 6.12 13.17 -21.97
C THR A 99 6.34 12.29 -20.73
N SER A 100 7.38 12.58 -19.93
CA SER A 100 7.92 11.71 -18.87
C SER A 100 8.48 10.37 -19.35
N ALA A 101 8.39 10.06 -20.64
CA ALA A 101 9.00 8.87 -21.24
C ALA A 101 10.49 9.12 -21.58
N LYS A 102 11.30 8.06 -21.54
CA LYS A 102 12.73 8.11 -21.88
C LYS A 102 13.02 7.18 -23.06
N MET A 103 13.74 7.69 -24.05
CA MET A 103 14.20 6.92 -25.21
C MET A 103 15.34 5.97 -24.79
N PRO A 104 15.21 4.65 -25.00
CA PRO A 104 16.28 3.72 -24.69
C PRO A 104 17.43 3.83 -25.71
N LEU A 105 18.66 3.68 -25.24
CA LEU A 105 19.86 3.68 -26.09
C LEU A 105 20.22 2.26 -26.51
N LYS A 106 20.60 2.11 -27.77
CA LYS A 106 21.13 0.86 -28.34
C LYS A 106 20.19 -0.34 -28.17
N SER A 107 18.89 -0.10 -28.16
CA SER A 107 17.85 -1.13 -28.23
C SER A 107 16.70 -0.65 -29.09
N TRP A 108 16.04 -1.59 -29.76
CA TRP A 108 14.79 -1.32 -30.46
C TRP A 108 13.68 -1.02 -29.45
N VAL A 109 12.81 -0.09 -29.82
CA VAL A 109 11.59 0.24 -29.09
C VAL A 109 10.49 0.55 -30.10
N HIS A 110 9.29 0.03 -29.84
CA HIS A 110 8.10 0.46 -30.59
C HIS A 110 7.52 1.69 -29.91
N ILE A 111 7.32 2.78 -30.66
CA ILE A 111 6.77 4.04 -30.15
C ILE A 111 5.46 4.33 -30.85
N ALA A 112 4.43 4.70 -30.11
CA ALA A 112 3.19 5.23 -30.67
C ALA A 112 2.76 6.52 -29.97
N VAL A 113 2.24 7.47 -30.74
CA VAL A 113 1.56 8.68 -30.24
C VAL A 113 0.19 8.76 -30.88
N THR A 114 -0.83 8.82 -30.03
CA THR A 114 -2.22 9.02 -30.43
C THR A 114 -2.63 10.46 -30.16
N HIS A 115 -3.57 10.97 -30.96
CA HIS A 115 -4.18 12.28 -30.78
C HIS A 115 -5.65 12.19 -31.20
N SER A 116 -6.57 12.64 -30.34
CA SER A 116 -7.98 12.80 -30.70
C SER A 116 -8.29 14.23 -31.13
N ALA A 117 -9.36 14.41 -31.91
CA ALA A 117 -9.89 15.72 -32.29
C ALA A 117 -10.30 16.58 -31.08
N ALA A 118 -10.42 16.01 -29.89
CA ALA A 118 -10.64 16.72 -28.63
C ALA A 118 -9.35 17.22 -27.95
N GLY A 119 -8.18 17.03 -28.57
CA GLY A 119 -6.87 17.43 -28.02
C GLY A 119 -6.33 16.47 -26.96
N ILE A 120 -6.81 15.21 -26.94
CA ILE A 120 -6.30 14.19 -26.02
C ILE A 120 -5.14 13.44 -26.69
N GLY A 121 -3.95 13.52 -26.10
CA GLY A 121 -2.76 12.79 -26.52
C GLY A 121 -2.43 11.62 -25.61
N SER A 122 -1.97 10.51 -26.16
CA SER A 122 -1.35 9.40 -25.38
C SER A 122 -0.11 8.87 -26.07
N ILE A 123 0.95 8.59 -25.30
CA ILE A 123 2.21 8.02 -25.79
C ILE A 123 2.40 6.61 -25.26
N TYR A 124 2.92 5.72 -26.10
CA TYR A 124 3.14 4.31 -25.81
C TYR A 124 4.57 3.90 -26.12
N LEU A 125 5.15 3.03 -25.29
CA LEU A 125 6.40 2.32 -25.56
C LEU A 125 6.16 0.82 -25.43
N ASP A 126 6.57 0.04 -26.43
CA ASP A 126 6.41 -1.43 -26.49
C ASP A 126 4.98 -1.88 -26.17
N GLY A 127 3.99 -1.19 -26.74
CA GLY A 127 2.56 -1.48 -26.55
C GLY A 127 1.95 -0.96 -25.24
N LYS A 128 2.76 -0.37 -24.33
CA LYS A 128 2.29 0.11 -23.02
C LYS A 128 2.10 1.62 -23.01
N SER A 129 0.94 2.08 -22.56
CA SER A 129 0.67 3.51 -22.36
C SER A 129 1.56 4.07 -21.26
N ILE A 130 2.36 5.09 -21.58
CA ILE A 130 3.30 5.72 -20.64
C ILE A 130 2.71 6.98 -20.01
N SER A 131 2.10 7.83 -20.83
CA SER A 131 1.56 9.13 -20.40
C SER A 131 0.44 9.59 -21.32
N SER A 132 -0.40 10.49 -20.81
CA SER A 132 -1.46 11.14 -21.57
C SER A 132 -1.62 12.60 -21.15
N THR A 133 -2.19 13.41 -22.04
CA THR A 133 -2.49 14.82 -21.79
C THR A 133 -3.81 15.19 -22.46
N SER A 134 -4.59 16.09 -21.86
CA SER A 134 -5.84 16.61 -22.42
C SER A 134 -5.67 17.95 -23.15
N ASN A 135 -4.45 18.48 -23.19
CA ASN A 135 -4.11 19.77 -23.81
C ASN A 135 -3.07 19.59 -24.93
N TYR A 136 -3.21 18.53 -25.72
CA TYR A 136 -2.34 18.30 -26.87
C TYR A 136 -2.84 19.13 -28.06
N LEU A 137 -2.38 20.37 -28.16
CA LEU A 137 -2.78 21.27 -29.24
C LEU A 137 -1.75 21.18 -30.36
N LEU A 138 -2.24 21.03 -31.58
CA LEU A 138 -1.43 20.92 -32.80
C LEU A 138 -2.02 21.82 -33.90
N ASN A 139 -1.17 22.31 -34.80
CA ASN A 139 -1.61 23.05 -35.98
C ASN A 139 -1.20 22.32 -37.27
N GLN A 140 -1.72 22.77 -38.42
CA GLN A 140 -1.33 22.25 -39.73
C GLN A 140 -0.47 23.25 -40.53
N GLU A 141 0.20 24.19 -39.88
CA GLU A 141 1.08 25.18 -40.51
C GLU A 141 2.42 24.54 -40.93
N GLY A 142 3.33 25.31 -41.55
CA GLY A 142 4.71 24.87 -41.82
C GLY A 142 4.86 23.72 -42.85
N THR A 143 5.85 22.83 -42.66
CA THR A 143 6.37 21.95 -43.72
C THR A 143 5.67 20.61 -43.84
N ASN A 144 5.96 19.90 -44.94
CA ASN A 144 5.64 18.50 -45.14
C ASN A 144 6.28 17.60 -44.07
N THR A 145 5.79 16.36 -44.00
CA THR A 145 6.30 15.37 -43.04
C THR A 145 7.75 15.05 -43.33
N ARG A 146 8.57 15.04 -42.28
CA ARG A 146 9.96 14.56 -42.34
C ARG A 146 10.17 13.43 -41.36
N VAL A 147 11.07 12.51 -41.71
CA VAL A 147 11.54 11.43 -40.84
C VAL A 147 13.05 11.59 -40.65
N GLY A 148 13.48 11.74 -39.40
CA GLY A 148 14.87 11.98 -38.99
C GLY A 148 15.30 13.44 -38.90
N ALA A 149 14.34 14.35 -38.97
CA ALA A 149 14.58 15.78 -39.14
C ALA A 149 13.46 16.67 -38.62
N GLN A 150 13.82 17.86 -38.15
CA GLN A 150 12.86 18.90 -37.80
C GLN A 150 12.16 19.53 -39.01
N TYR A 151 10.92 19.97 -38.80
CA TYR A 151 10.05 20.69 -39.74
C TYR A 151 10.53 22.10 -40.14
N GLY A 152 11.57 22.67 -39.52
CA GLY A 152 12.07 24.01 -39.82
C GLY A 152 12.76 24.09 -41.20
N PRO A 153 12.86 25.27 -41.86
CA PRO A 153 13.52 25.40 -43.16
C PRO A 153 14.97 24.89 -43.19
N SER A 154 15.69 25.03 -42.08
CA SER A 154 17.07 24.51 -41.91
C SER A 154 17.12 23.04 -41.51
N ALA A 155 15.99 22.48 -41.06
CA ALA A 155 15.89 21.15 -40.46
C ALA A 155 17.02 20.88 -39.43
N GLY A 156 17.18 21.82 -38.50
CA GLY A 156 18.35 21.93 -37.62
C GLY A 156 18.49 20.82 -36.58
N GLU A 157 17.38 20.16 -36.20
CA GLU A 157 17.42 18.99 -35.31
C GLU A 157 17.43 17.70 -36.15
N ARG A 158 18.47 16.88 -35.96
CA ARG A 158 18.71 15.62 -36.66
C ARG A 158 18.87 14.49 -35.65
N ILE A 159 18.45 13.28 -36.01
CA ILE A 159 18.61 12.12 -35.13
C ILE A 159 19.53 11.06 -35.74
N ASN A 160 20.29 10.38 -34.88
CA ASN A 160 21.18 9.29 -35.26
C ASN A 160 20.61 7.95 -34.76
N GLY A 161 20.02 7.19 -35.68
CA GLY A 161 19.35 5.93 -35.34
C GLY A 161 18.86 5.19 -36.57
N CYS A 162 18.07 4.15 -36.35
CA CYS A 162 17.40 3.40 -37.42
C CYS A 162 15.91 3.39 -37.16
N ILE A 163 15.09 3.60 -38.20
CA ILE A 163 13.63 3.52 -38.11
C ILE A 163 13.12 2.38 -39.00
N ASP A 164 12.10 1.67 -38.50
CA ASP A 164 11.37 0.63 -39.21
C ASP A 164 9.85 0.78 -38.95
N ASN A 165 9.01 0.16 -39.79
CA ASN A 165 7.55 0.02 -39.60
C ASN A 165 6.77 1.30 -39.27
N LEU A 166 7.06 2.42 -39.94
CA LEU A 166 6.32 3.67 -39.74
C LEU A 166 4.90 3.56 -40.26
N ARG A 167 3.91 3.71 -39.38
CA ARG A 167 2.48 3.67 -39.69
C ARG A 167 1.79 4.94 -39.21
N ILE A 168 0.93 5.48 -40.07
CA ILE A 168 0.12 6.65 -39.80
C ILE A 168 -1.35 6.27 -39.99
N TRP A 169 -2.12 6.36 -38.92
CA TRP A 169 -3.53 5.99 -38.85
C TRP A 169 -4.42 7.23 -38.82
N LYS A 170 -5.61 7.16 -39.41
CA LYS A 170 -6.67 8.18 -39.31
C LYS A 170 -7.59 8.02 -38.09
N THR A 171 -7.20 7.17 -37.14
CA THR A 171 -7.97 6.81 -35.94
C THR A 171 -7.08 6.85 -34.71
N VAL A 172 -7.68 7.07 -33.54
CA VAL A 172 -7.02 6.87 -32.24
C VAL A 172 -6.94 5.37 -31.95
N ARG A 173 -5.74 4.78 -32.02
CA ARG A 173 -5.53 3.38 -31.67
C ARG A 173 -5.69 3.18 -30.16
N THR A 174 -6.33 2.09 -29.76
CA THR A 174 -6.43 1.66 -28.35
C THR A 174 -5.14 1.00 -27.88
N THR A 175 -4.91 0.90 -26.56
CA THR A 175 -3.73 0.23 -25.99
C THR A 175 -3.55 -1.20 -26.52
N SER A 176 -4.64 -1.98 -26.61
CA SER A 176 -4.58 -3.35 -27.14
C SER A 176 -4.22 -3.39 -28.62
N GLN A 177 -4.70 -2.43 -29.40
CA GLN A 177 -4.35 -2.30 -30.81
C GLN A 177 -2.87 -1.96 -30.98
N VAL A 178 -2.37 -0.93 -30.30
CA VAL A 178 -0.94 -0.55 -30.32
C VAL A 178 -0.06 -1.71 -29.86
N SER A 179 -0.49 -2.46 -28.83
CA SER A 179 0.24 -3.64 -28.37
C SER A 179 0.28 -4.76 -29.41
N ASN A 180 -0.76 -4.92 -30.24
CA ASN A 180 -0.75 -5.89 -31.32
C ASN A 180 0.13 -5.40 -32.48
N ASP A 181 0.03 -4.12 -32.83
CA ASP A 181 0.79 -3.49 -33.92
C ASP A 181 2.30 -3.59 -33.67
N ALA A 182 2.72 -3.44 -32.41
CA ALA A 182 4.11 -3.61 -31.95
C ALA A 182 4.67 -5.05 -32.08
N GLN A 183 3.83 -6.04 -32.35
CA GLN A 183 4.23 -7.44 -32.53
C GLN A 183 4.25 -7.86 -34.00
N VAL A 184 3.82 -6.99 -34.92
CA VAL A 184 3.68 -7.31 -36.34
C VAL A 184 4.90 -6.80 -37.11
N ALA A 185 5.72 -7.73 -37.59
CA ALA A 185 6.92 -7.47 -38.40
C ALA A 185 6.66 -7.46 -39.92
N THR A 186 5.41 -7.26 -40.34
CA THR A 186 4.99 -7.26 -41.75
C THR A 186 4.04 -6.11 -42.03
N SER A 187 3.84 -5.76 -43.30
CA SER A 187 2.87 -4.74 -43.71
C SER A 187 1.46 -5.07 -43.19
N ILE A 188 0.82 -4.09 -42.54
CA ILE A 188 -0.58 -4.19 -42.10
C ILE A 188 -1.46 -3.59 -43.19
N SER A 189 -2.46 -4.35 -43.66
CA SER A 189 -3.47 -3.84 -44.57
C SER A 189 -4.75 -3.52 -43.79
N ASP A 190 -5.01 -2.23 -43.58
CA ASP A 190 -6.21 -1.73 -42.91
C ASP A 190 -6.66 -0.43 -43.58
N SER A 191 -7.96 -0.29 -43.82
CA SER A 191 -8.57 0.91 -44.39
C SER A 191 -8.39 2.19 -43.55
N ALA A 192 -8.00 2.06 -42.28
CA ALA A 192 -7.67 3.16 -41.37
C ALA A 192 -6.23 3.68 -41.52
N ILE A 193 -5.37 3.00 -42.27
CA ILE A 193 -3.99 3.43 -42.53
C ILE A 193 -3.98 4.49 -43.64
N LEU A 194 -3.32 5.62 -43.36
CA LEU A 194 -3.05 6.70 -44.32
C LEU A 194 -1.73 6.48 -45.06
N ALA A 195 -0.72 5.95 -44.36
CA ALA A 195 0.56 5.53 -44.90
C ALA A 195 1.22 4.48 -43.99
N SER A 196 1.84 3.47 -44.58
CA SER A 196 2.74 2.48 -43.95
C SER A 196 4.07 2.41 -44.70
N TYR A 197 5.21 2.44 -44.01
CA TYR A 197 6.55 2.35 -44.58
C TYR A 197 7.42 1.36 -43.79
N GLU A 198 7.91 0.35 -44.49
CA GLU A 198 8.64 -0.81 -43.97
C GLU A 198 10.15 -0.65 -44.17
N PHE A 199 10.58 0.39 -44.87
CA PHE A 199 11.99 0.77 -44.98
C PHE A 199 12.96 -0.36 -45.39
N ASP A 200 12.52 -1.24 -46.29
CA ASP A 200 13.33 -2.35 -46.81
C ASP A 200 14.10 -2.00 -48.11
N SER A 201 13.57 -1.05 -48.89
CA SER A 201 14.09 -0.69 -50.21
C SER A 201 13.60 0.66 -50.71
N VAL A 202 14.16 1.11 -51.84
CA VAL A 202 13.64 2.21 -52.65
C VAL A 202 13.16 1.68 -54.00
N ASN A 203 12.22 2.39 -54.63
CA ASN A 203 11.79 2.13 -56.00
C ASN A 203 12.86 2.55 -57.02
N ALA A 204 12.57 2.35 -58.32
CA ALA A 204 13.49 2.69 -59.40
C ALA A 204 13.86 4.19 -59.49
N ALA A 205 13.08 5.07 -58.86
CA ALA A 205 13.33 6.51 -58.77
C ALA A 205 14.09 6.90 -57.48
N GLY A 206 14.51 5.94 -56.66
CA GLY A 206 15.18 6.19 -55.39
C GLY A 206 14.24 6.69 -54.28
N LEU A 207 12.93 6.48 -54.41
CA LEU A 207 11.92 6.91 -53.45
C LEU A 207 11.40 5.73 -52.63
N ILE A 208 11.00 5.98 -51.38
CA ILE A 208 10.42 4.96 -50.51
C ILE A 208 8.90 5.05 -50.64
N GLU A 209 8.29 3.94 -51.05
CA GLU A 209 6.86 3.85 -51.31
C GLU A 209 6.12 3.33 -50.09
N SER A 210 4.91 3.83 -49.90
CA SER A 210 4.03 3.30 -48.87
C SER A 210 3.41 1.97 -49.32
N SER A 211 3.44 0.95 -48.46
CA SER A 211 2.85 -0.37 -48.75
C SER A 211 1.31 -0.40 -48.67
N SER A 212 0.72 0.59 -48.00
CA SER A 212 -0.72 0.70 -47.75
C SER A 212 -1.11 2.16 -47.51
N GLY A 213 -2.26 2.59 -48.04
CA GLY A 213 -2.74 3.98 -47.95
C GLY A 213 -2.70 4.72 -49.30
N SER A 214 -2.72 6.06 -49.26
CA SER A 214 -2.56 6.86 -50.50
C SER A 214 -1.10 6.81 -50.97
N ASN A 215 -0.85 6.79 -52.29
CA ASN A 215 0.50 6.76 -52.92
C ASN A 215 1.37 7.97 -52.54
N ASN A 216 1.83 8.03 -51.29
CA ASN A 216 2.72 9.03 -50.77
C ASN A 216 4.15 8.49 -50.78
N LEU A 217 5.08 9.32 -51.24
CA LEU A 217 6.48 8.98 -51.45
C LEU A 217 7.35 9.72 -50.44
N LEU A 218 8.27 9.02 -49.80
CA LEU A 218 9.32 9.61 -48.99
C LEU A 218 10.61 9.72 -49.82
N LYS A 219 11.14 10.93 -49.94
CA LYS A 219 12.39 11.23 -50.64
C LYS A 219 13.57 11.23 -49.67
N PRO A 220 14.57 10.36 -49.84
CA PRO A 220 15.84 10.45 -49.14
C PRO A 220 16.60 11.75 -49.46
N PHE A 221 17.21 12.38 -48.45
CA PHE A 221 18.05 13.57 -48.64
C PHE A 221 19.44 13.23 -49.23
N SER A 222 20.00 12.08 -48.86
CA SER A 222 21.20 11.47 -49.45
C SER A 222 20.92 10.01 -49.80
N ASP A 223 21.91 9.29 -50.33
CA ASP A 223 21.76 7.87 -50.66
C ASP A 223 21.35 7.08 -49.40
N PRO A 224 20.19 6.41 -49.41
CA PRO A 224 19.68 5.74 -48.23
C PRO A 224 20.49 4.49 -47.91
N GLU A 225 20.93 4.39 -46.65
CA GLU A 225 21.55 3.18 -46.13
C GLU A 225 20.47 2.32 -45.44
N PHE A 226 20.23 1.13 -46.00
CA PHE A 226 19.36 0.13 -45.40
C PHE A 226 20.21 -0.89 -44.62
N VAL A 227 20.07 -0.87 -43.31
CA VAL A 227 20.83 -1.73 -42.39
C VAL A 227 20.03 -3.00 -42.16
N PRO A 228 20.60 -4.20 -42.40
CA PRO A 228 19.97 -5.45 -42.02
C PRO A 228 19.58 -5.39 -40.56
N ILE A 229 18.29 -5.61 -40.28
CA ILE A 229 17.86 -5.90 -38.93
C ILE A 229 18.29 -7.34 -38.72
N SER A 230 19.56 -7.54 -38.33
CA SER A 230 19.87 -8.74 -37.57
C SER A 230 18.98 -8.62 -36.36
N ASN A 231 17.86 -9.35 -36.34
CA ASN A 231 16.96 -9.37 -35.20
C ASN A 231 17.86 -9.38 -33.96
N PRO A 232 17.89 -8.31 -33.14
CA PRO A 232 18.23 -8.57 -31.76
C PRO A 232 17.18 -9.59 -31.39
N THR A 233 17.62 -10.80 -31.06
CA THR A 233 16.77 -11.81 -30.44
C THR A 233 15.79 -11.06 -29.56
N PRO A 234 14.46 -11.11 -29.80
CA PRO A 234 13.50 -10.28 -29.10
C PRO A 234 13.93 -10.25 -27.66
N VAL A 235 14.35 -9.09 -27.17
CA VAL A 235 14.98 -9.02 -25.87
C VAL A 235 13.86 -9.40 -24.92
N ALA A 236 13.94 -10.62 -24.38
CA ALA A 236 12.80 -11.25 -23.75
C ALA A 236 12.23 -10.29 -22.71
N ALA A 237 11.02 -9.78 -22.90
CA ALA A 237 10.49 -8.82 -21.94
C ALA A 237 10.43 -9.52 -20.57
N PRO A 238 10.92 -8.88 -19.49
CA PRO A 238 10.77 -9.45 -18.17
C PRO A 238 9.28 -9.74 -17.90
N GLU A 239 8.98 -10.98 -17.57
CA GLU A 239 7.65 -11.44 -17.22
C GLU A 239 7.31 -10.94 -15.81
N PHE A 240 6.25 -10.15 -15.67
CA PHE A 240 5.75 -9.73 -14.36
C PHE A 240 4.95 -10.86 -13.70
N LYS A 241 5.28 -11.16 -12.44
CA LYS A 241 4.56 -12.11 -11.60
C LYS A 241 3.95 -11.36 -10.43
N TYR A 242 2.62 -11.48 -10.28
CA TYR A 242 1.85 -10.76 -9.25
C TYR A 242 2.21 -11.12 -7.81
N GLY A 243 2.79 -12.30 -7.58
CA GLY A 243 3.16 -12.79 -6.25
C GLY A 243 4.23 -13.87 -6.34
N GLY A 244 4.66 -14.37 -5.19
CA GLY A 244 5.69 -15.42 -5.10
C GLY A 244 7.13 -14.95 -5.17
N GLY A 245 7.37 -13.63 -5.07
CA GLY A 245 8.71 -13.05 -5.03
C GLY A 245 9.50 -13.49 -3.80
N ILE A 246 8.83 -13.67 -2.66
CA ILE A 246 9.37 -14.22 -1.42
C ILE A 246 8.31 -15.16 -0.82
N LEU A 247 8.65 -16.44 -0.68
CA LEU A 247 7.79 -17.49 -0.12
C LEU A 247 8.47 -18.15 1.08
N GLY A 248 7.72 -18.64 2.08
CA GLY A 248 8.22 -19.39 3.24
C GLY A 248 8.25 -20.90 3.01
N SER A 249 7.87 -21.36 1.82
CA SER A 249 7.80 -22.77 1.45
C SER A 249 8.38 -23.01 0.06
N ALA A 250 9.03 -24.17 -0.11
CA ALA A 250 9.49 -24.64 -1.42
C ALA A 250 8.33 -25.12 -2.31
N ALA A 251 7.18 -25.45 -1.72
CA ALA A 251 6.02 -25.85 -2.49
C ALA A 251 5.38 -24.63 -3.15
N LEU A 252 5.12 -24.72 -4.45
CA LEU A 252 4.25 -23.80 -5.19
C LEU A 252 2.82 -24.01 -4.67
N GLN A 253 2.47 -23.43 -3.54
CA GLN A 253 1.10 -23.47 -3.02
C GLN A 253 0.44 -22.11 -3.17
N ASP A 254 -0.82 -22.13 -3.56
CA ASP A 254 -1.74 -21.01 -3.42
C ASP A 254 -1.97 -20.78 -1.92
N GLY A 255 -1.24 -19.84 -1.34
CA GLY A 255 -1.27 -19.49 0.07
C GLY A 255 -0.33 -18.34 0.38
N PRO A 256 -0.48 -17.67 1.54
CA PRO A 256 0.32 -16.51 1.92
C PRO A 256 1.81 -16.79 1.80
N GLY A 257 2.51 -15.89 1.12
CA GLY A 257 3.88 -16.08 0.68
C GLY A 257 4.80 -16.52 1.80
N PHE A 258 5.03 -15.69 2.81
CA PHE A 258 5.99 -15.90 3.90
C PHE A 258 5.47 -15.28 5.21
N TYR A 259 5.74 -15.90 6.35
CA TYR A 259 5.42 -15.33 7.66
C TYR A 259 6.66 -15.12 8.51
N VAL A 260 6.77 -13.92 9.06
CA VAL A 260 7.79 -13.56 10.05
C VAL A 260 7.14 -13.64 11.42
N THR A 261 7.34 -14.78 12.10
CA THR A 261 6.62 -15.08 13.36
C THR A 261 7.55 -15.13 14.56
N ALA A 262 7.03 -14.73 15.71
CA ALA A 262 7.62 -15.01 17.01
C ALA A 262 6.55 -15.54 17.98
N ASP A 263 6.79 -16.73 18.53
CA ASP A 263 5.88 -17.40 19.44
C ASP A 263 6.08 -16.94 20.88
N LEU A 264 5.02 -17.01 21.67
CA LEU A 264 5.10 -16.74 23.12
C LEU A 264 5.63 -17.95 23.87
N GLN A 265 6.72 -17.75 24.61
CA GLN A 265 7.32 -18.78 25.47
C GLN A 265 7.66 -18.19 26.85
N PRO A 266 6.98 -18.61 27.94
CA PRO A 266 5.83 -19.52 27.94
C PRO A 266 4.59 -18.88 27.29
N PRO A 267 3.61 -19.69 26.84
CA PRO A 267 2.32 -19.19 26.38
C PRO A 267 1.63 -18.32 27.45
N ALA A 268 0.79 -17.38 27.01
CA ALA A 268 -0.02 -16.60 27.93
C ALA A 268 -0.93 -17.52 28.78
N PRO A 269 -0.98 -17.35 30.12
CA PRO A 269 -1.85 -18.17 30.96
C PRO A 269 -3.32 -17.93 30.62
N GLU A 270 -4.18 -18.94 30.80
CA GLU A 270 -5.60 -18.85 30.40
C GLU A 270 -6.37 -17.74 31.13
N SER A 271 -5.95 -17.38 32.35
CA SER A 271 -6.53 -16.26 33.11
C SER A 271 -6.22 -14.88 32.53
N PHE A 272 -5.30 -14.78 31.56
CA PHE A 272 -4.88 -13.53 30.90
C PHE A 272 -5.44 -13.41 29.47
N GLY A 273 -6.57 -14.06 29.19
CA GLY A 273 -7.24 -14.01 27.89
C GLY A 273 -8.25 -12.87 27.72
N SER A 274 -8.24 -11.83 28.57
CA SER A 274 -9.20 -10.71 28.50
C SER A 274 -8.65 -9.49 27.77
N GLY A 275 -7.42 -9.56 27.26
CA GLY A 275 -6.90 -8.57 26.34
C GLY A 275 -5.48 -8.88 25.89
N PHE A 276 -5.07 -8.27 24.79
CA PHE A 276 -3.74 -8.44 24.19
C PHE A 276 -3.25 -7.12 23.60
N GLY A 277 -1.99 -6.76 23.86
CA GLY A 277 -1.41 -5.51 23.38
C GLY A 277 0.05 -5.66 22.96
N TRP A 278 0.49 -4.84 21.99
CA TRP A 278 1.84 -4.84 21.44
C TRP A 278 2.12 -3.50 20.74
N TYR A 279 3.37 -3.29 20.33
CA TYR A 279 3.78 -2.18 19.48
C TYR A 279 4.27 -2.68 18.13
N SER A 280 3.72 -2.14 17.04
CA SER A 280 4.12 -2.46 15.67
C SER A 280 4.90 -1.29 15.07
N THR A 281 6.05 -1.57 14.46
CA THR A 281 6.93 -0.55 13.88
C THR A 281 6.42 -0.11 12.50
N LEU A 282 6.38 1.20 12.25
CA LEU A 282 5.92 1.82 11.02
C LEU A 282 7.10 2.41 10.24
N TRP A 283 7.25 2.08 8.95
CA TRP A 283 8.23 2.67 8.05
C TRP A 283 7.81 2.49 6.59
N ALA A 284 8.44 3.23 5.67
CA ALA A 284 8.31 2.95 4.24
C ALA A 284 9.20 1.77 3.86
N LEU A 285 8.60 0.62 3.51
CA LEU A 285 9.35 -0.57 3.12
C LEU A 285 9.96 -0.45 1.72
N THR A 286 9.42 0.43 0.88
CA THR A 286 9.94 0.69 -0.46
C THR A 286 9.98 2.20 -0.73
N ALA A 287 11.01 2.66 -1.44
CA ALA A 287 11.15 4.06 -1.83
C ALA A 287 10.05 4.56 -2.79
N THR A 288 9.39 3.64 -3.50
CA THR A 288 8.29 3.93 -4.44
C THR A 288 7.15 2.96 -4.22
N GLN A 289 5.93 3.37 -4.60
CA GLN A 289 4.76 2.50 -4.56
C GLN A 289 4.99 1.25 -5.42
N VAL A 290 4.57 0.09 -4.90
CA VAL A 290 4.60 -1.19 -5.61
C VAL A 290 3.17 -1.61 -5.92
N ASP A 291 2.92 -1.95 -7.18
CA ASP A 291 1.63 -2.47 -7.60
C ASP A 291 1.45 -3.94 -7.21
N ASN A 292 0.26 -4.28 -6.72
CA ASN A 292 -0.11 -5.64 -6.28
C ASN A 292 0.76 -6.14 -5.11
N PHE A 293 1.20 -5.21 -4.27
CA PHE A 293 1.94 -5.48 -3.06
C PHE A 293 0.98 -5.75 -1.91
N GLN A 294 1.05 -6.93 -1.30
CA GLN A 294 0.36 -7.23 -0.05
C GLN A 294 1.33 -7.72 1.01
N LEU A 295 1.48 -6.93 2.07
CA LEU A 295 2.31 -7.24 3.23
C LEU A 295 1.72 -6.60 4.48
N GLY A 296 1.33 -7.44 5.44
CA GLY A 296 0.97 -7.06 6.79
C GLY A 296 2.20 -7.03 7.70
N LEU A 297 2.41 -5.91 8.38
CA LEU A 297 3.37 -5.79 9.48
C LEU A 297 2.84 -6.53 10.73
N SER A 298 3.64 -6.51 11.79
CA SER A 298 3.43 -7.41 12.92
C SER A 298 2.16 -7.11 13.71
N SER A 299 1.39 -8.17 13.92
CA SER A 299 0.18 -8.25 14.74
C SER A 299 -0.04 -9.69 15.22
N THR A 300 -1.27 -10.05 15.59
CA THR A 300 -1.65 -11.37 16.05
C THR A 300 -3.05 -11.74 15.59
N TRP A 301 -3.41 -13.02 15.73
CA TRP A 301 -4.78 -13.51 15.64
C TRP A 301 -5.30 -13.78 17.05
N ILE A 302 -6.26 -12.97 17.49
CA ILE A 302 -7.00 -13.23 18.72
C ILE A 302 -8.17 -14.13 18.35
N ILE A 303 -8.11 -15.37 18.80
CA ILE A 303 -9.15 -16.38 18.56
C ILE A 303 -9.83 -16.76 19.87
N PRO A 304 -11.09 -17.23 19.87
CA PRO A 304 -11.71 -17.68 21.10
C PRO A 304 -11.03 -18.94 21.65
N ASN A 305 -10.79 -18.96 22.96
CA ASN A 305 -10.11 -20.05 23.64
C ASN A 305 -11.00 -21.30 23.72
N ASN A 306 -10.80 -22.20 22.76
CA ASN A 306 -11.52 -23.46 22.60
C ASN A 306 -10.58 -24.67 22.57
N LYS A 307 -9.46 -24.61 23.29
CA LYS A 307 -8.40 -25.65 23.26
C LYS A 307 -8.90 -27.07 23.64
N THR A 308 -10.02 -27.17 24.35
CA THR A 308 -10.63 -28.44 24.76
C THR A 308 -11.58 -29.05 23.72
N VAL A 309 -11.90 -28.32 22.64
CA VAL A 309 -12.77 -28.80 21.56
C VAL A 309 -12.05 -29.86 20.73
N SER A 310 -12.74 -30.96 20.43
CA SER A 310 -12.17 -32.07 19.67
C SER A 310 -11.91 -31.71 18.21
N ALA A 311 -10.89 -32.33 17.61
CA ALA A 311 -10.55 -32.14 16.20
C ALA A 311 -11.74 -32.45 15.26
N SER A 312 -12.56 -33.45 15.59
CA SER A 312 -13.75 -33.82 14.79
C SER A 312 -14.81 -32.71 14.73
N ILE A 313 -14.96 -31.93 15.80
CA ILE A 313 -15.84 -30.75 15.81
C ILE A 313 -15.16 -29.61 15.05
N ALA A 314 -13.88 -29.34 15.35
CA ALA A 314 -13.11 -28.27 14.70
C ALA A 314 -13.13 -28.38 13.16
N GLN A 315 -13.01 -29.60 12.63
CA GLN A 315 -13.03 -29.86 11.18
C GLN A 315 -14.36 -29.54 10.48
N LYS A 316 -15.44 -29.41 11.25
CA LYS A 316 -16.79 -29.14 10.72
C LYS A 316 -17.22 -27.68 10.91
N LEU A 317 -16.47 -26.86 11.64
CA LEU A 317 -16.85 -25.48 11.99
C LEU A 317 -17.04 -24.58 10.77
N CYS A 318 -16.29 -24.83 9.70
CA CYS A 318 -16.32 -24.02 8.49
C CYS A 318 -17.06 -24.66 7.32
N ALA A 319 -17.80 -25.76 7.54
CA ALA A 319 -18.49 -26.48 6.46
C ALA A 319 -19.51 -25.61 5.69
N THR A 320 -20.09 -24.61 6.35
CA THR A 320 -21.05 -23.66 5.75
C THR A 320 -20.41 -22.38 5.20
N GLY A 321 -19.08 -22.24 5.30
CA GLY A 321 -18.36 -21.06 4.82
C GLY A 321 -18.37 -20.93 3.30
N THR A 322 -18.22 -19.71 2.80
CA THR A 322 -18.18 -19.45 1.35
C THR A 322 -16.81 -19.74 0.75
N ASP A 323 -15.73 -19.45 1.47
CA ASP A 323 -14.36 -19.62 1.00
C ASP A 323 -13.93 -21.10 0.91
N ALA A 324 -13.52 -21.52 -0.29
CA ALA A 324 -13.12 -22.90 -0.57
C ALA A 324 -11.81 -23.30 0.12
N TRP A 325 -10.82 -22.39 0.18
CA TRP A 325 -9.56 -22.63 0.87
C TRP A 325 -9.82 -22.83 2.36
N VAL A 326 -10.63 -21.96 2.99
CA VAL A 326 -10.96 -22.07 4.41
C VAL A 326 -11.65 -23.40 4.72
N LYS A 327 -12.62 -23.81 3.90
CA LYS A 327 -13.30 -25.12 4.03
C LYS A 327 -12.33 -26.29 3.94
N ASN A 328 -11.46 -26.28 2.94
CA ASN A 328 -10.50 -27.36 2.72
C ASN A 328 -9.48 -27.41 3.85
N ALA A 329 -8.97 -26.26 4.29
CA ALA A 329 -8.01 -26.17 5.39
C ALA A 329 -8.61 -26.60 6.73
N ALA A 330 -9.85 -26.23 7.02
CA ALA A 330 -10.54 -26.63 8.24
C ALA A 330 -10.85 -28.13 8.24
N SER A 331 -11.38 -28.67 7.13
CA SER A 331 -11.84 -30.06 7.03
C SER A 331 -10.72 -31.10 6.89
N ASN A 332 -9.50 -30.68 6.55
CA ASN A 332 -8.36 -31.57 6.35
C ASN A 332 -7.98 -32.32 7.66
N PRO A 333 -8.06 -33.66 7.69
CA PRO A 333 -7.72 -34.44 8.88
C PRO A 333 -6.28 -34.23 9.37
N ASN A 334 -5.35 -33.93 8.46
CA ASN A 334 -3.94 -33.68 8.78
C ASN A 334 -3.72 -32.34 9.49
N ASN A 335 -4.69 -31.42 9.40
CA ASN A 335 -4.63 -30.11 10.04
C ASN A 335 -5.22 -30.13 11.48
N GLY A 336 -5.67 -31.28 11.97
CA GLY A 336 -6.15 -31.44 13.35
C GLY A 336 -7.28 -30.46 13.70
N SER A 337 -7.02 -29.55 14.66
CA SER A 337 -7.99 -28.56 15.13
C SER A 337 -7.90 -27.20 14.42
N TYR A 338 -7.33 -27.13 13.21
CA TYR A 338 -7.09 -25.86 12.50
C TYR A 338 -8.35 -25.02 12.26
N GLY A 339 -9.52 -25.65 12.12
CA GLY A 339 -10.81 -24.92 12.03
C GLY A 339 -11.10 -23.98 13.21
N LEU A 340 -10.53 -24.23 14.40
CA LEU A 340 -10.64 -23.32 15.54
C LEU A 340 -9.93 -21.98 15.32
N TYR A 341 -8.89 -21.96 14.46
CA TYR A 341 -8.13 -20.75 14.14
C TYR A 341 -8.77 -19.92 13.02
N LEU A 342 -9.69 -20.52 12.26
CA LEU A 342 -10.26 -19.90 11.07
C LEU A 342 -11.68 -19.35 11.28
N PHE A 343 -12.45 -19.94 12.21
CA PHE A 343 -13.88 -19.63 12.27
C PHE A 343 -14.18 -18.23 12.82
N GLN A 344 -13.42 -17.75 13.81
CA GLN A 344 -13.51 -16.41 14.36
C GLN A 344 -12.14 -15.87 14.73
N THR A 345 -11.83 -14.67 14.24
CA THR A 345 -10.59 -13.97 14.58
C THR A 345 -10.85 -12.48 14.72
N ILE A 346 -10.12 -11.86 15.66
CA ILE A 346 -9.77 -10.45 15.59
C ILE A 346 -8.32 -10.40 15.14
N GLU A 347 -8.08 -9.65 14.09
CA GLU A 347 -6.80 -9.50 13.42
C GLU A 347 -6.64 -8.04 12.92
N GLY A 348 -5.74 -7.85 11.96
CA GLY A 348 -5.46 -6.54 11.40
C GLY A 348 -4.18 -5.94 11.96
N SER A 349 -3.51 -5.17 11.13
CA SER A 349 -2.20 -4.64 11.42
C SER A 349 -1.94 -3.38 10.61
N LEU A 350 -0.78 -2.77 10.84
CA LEU A 350 -0.18 -1.92 9.82
C LEU A 350 0.17 -2.79 8.61
N GLY A 351 -0.07 -2.32 7.39
CA GLY A 351 0.35 -3.06 6.20
C GLY A 351 0.11 -2.29 4.92
N TRP A 352 0.55 -2.89 3.82
CA TRP A 352 0.13 -2.56 2.46
C TRP A 352 -0.83 -3.66 2.06
N TRP A 353 -2.09 -3.31 1.88
CA TRP A 353 -3.14 -4.29 1.69
C TRP A 353 -3.59 -4.34 0.23
N GLY A 354 -3.79 -5.56 -0.30
CA GLY A 354 -4.11 -5.74 -1.73
C GLY A 354 -5.40 -5.02 -2.17
N GLY A 355 -6.31 -4.77 -1.22
CA GLY A 355 -7.56 -4.05 -1.44
C GLY A 355 -7.46 -2.53 -1.55
N GLU A 356 -6.35 -1.92 -1.11
CA GLU A 356 -6.17 -0.47 -1.06
C GLU A 356 -6.32 0.16 -2.44
N LYS A 357 -7.15 1.21 -2.48
CA LYS A 357 -7.42 2.05 -3.64
C LYS A 357 -6.54 3.28 -3.65
N PHE A 358 -6.14 3.80 -2.49
CA PHE A 358 -5.28 4.99 -2.37
C PHE A 358 -3.92 4.58 -1.80
N ARG A 359 -3.18 3.77 -2.56
CA ARG A 359 -1.92 3.17 -2.13
C ARG A 359 -0.85 4.21 -1.80
N THR A 360 -0.02 3.91 -0.81
CA THR A 360 1.09 4.75 -0.34
C THR A 360 2.37 3.95 -0.16
N THR A 361 3.51 4.63 -0.05
CA THR A 361 4.78 3.99 0.36
C THR A 361 4.81 3.64 1.85
N TYR A 362 4.00 4.32 2.67
CA TYR A 362 3.81 3.99 4.09
C TYR A 362 2.63 3.03 4.29
N PRO A 363 2.67 2.18 5.32
CA PRO A 363 1.60 1.25 5.61
C PRO A 363 0.38 1.97 6.21
N LYS A 364 -0.81 1.40 6.01
CA LYS A 364 -2.05 1.82 6.66
C LYS A 364 -2.46 0.83 7.73
N TYR A 365 -3.19 1.30 8.74
CA TYR A 365 -3.78 0.41 9.75
C TYR A 365 -5.21 0.04 9.37
N MET A 366 -5.54 -1.24 9.47
CA MET A 366 -6.89 -1.79 9.30
C MET A 366 -7.24 -2.67 10.50
N ALA A 367 -8.45 -2.48 11.07
CA ALA A 367 -8.95 -3.26 12.19
C ALA A 367 -9.81 -4.41 11.66
N ASN A 368 -9.20 -5.57 11.44
CA ASN A 368 -9.84 -6.67 10.72
C ASN A 368 -10.50 -7.66 11.70
N VAL A 369 -11.77 -7.99 11.51
CA VAL A 369 -12.47 -9.04 12.27
C VAL A 369 -13.29 -9.94 11.35
N THR A 370 -13.33 -11.24 11.65
CA THR A 370 -14.09 -12.25 10.88
C THR A 370 -14.95 -13.10 11.80
N GLN A 371 -16.23 -13.24 11.45
CA GLN A 371 -17.26 -13.84 12.31
C GLN A 371 -17.46 -15.35 12.08
N ASN A 372 -17.29 -15.81 10.85
CA ASN A 372 -17.79 -17.11 10.39
C ASN A 372 -16.97 -17.63 9.21
N CYS A 373 -15.70 -17.95 9.47
CA CYS A 373 -14.80 -18.57 8.49
C CYS A 373 -14.58 -17.66 7.27
N TYR A 374 -14.33 -16.37 7.52
CA TYR A 374 -14.08 -15.33 6.51
C TYR A 374 -15.26 -15.09 5.55
N THR A 375 -16.47 -15.56 5.88
CA THR A 375 -17.67 -15.25 5.08
C THR A 375 -18.13 -13.81 5.32
N THR A 376 -18.16 -13.38 6.58
CA THR A 376 -18.43 -12.01 7.00
C THR A 376 -17.17 -11.41 7.61
N GLN A 377 -16.70 -10.30 7.03
CA GLN A 377 -15.44 -9.63 7.40
C GLN A 377 -15.70 -8.13 7.59
N LEU A 378 -15.07 -7.50 8.58
CA LEU A 378 -15.17 -6.05 8.86
C LEU A 378 -13.79 -5.44 9.10
N ALA A 379 -13.46 -4.37 8.38
CA ALA A 379 -12.24 -3.57 8.56
C ALA A 379 -12.52 -2.20 9.20
N THR A 380 -13.72 -1.67 8.96
CA THR A 380 -14.22 -0.37 9.46
C THR A 380 -15.70 -0.51 9.81
N PRO A 381 -16.35 0.52 10.40
CA PRO A 381 -17.79 0.44 10.70
C PRO A 381 -18.71 0.16 9.50
N GLY A 382 -18.24 0.43 8.28
CA GLY A 382 -19.04 0.30 7.06
C GLY A 382 -18.47 -0.57 5.95
N TRP A 383 -17.26 -1.13 6.09
CA TRP A 383 -16.60 -1.90 5.04
C TRP A 383 -15.86 -3.12 5.57
N GLY A 384 -15.89 -4.21 4.79
CA GLY A 384 -15.12 -5.43 5.01
C GLY A 384 -13.68 -5.35 4.50
N PHE A 385 -12.91 -6.44 4.65
CA PHE A 385 -11.52 -6.45 4.19
C PHE A 385 -11.50 -6.29 2.68
N PHE A 386 -10.69 -5.34 2.21
CA PHE A 386 -10.43 -5.16 0.78
C PHE A 386 -11.71 -4.94 -0.06
N SER A 387 -12.83 -4.62 0.60
CA SER A 387 -14.15 -4.66 -0.03
C SER A 387 -14.39 -3.40 -0.86
N ASN A 388 -14.81 -3.62 -2.11
CA ASN A 388 -15.26 -2.55 -3.01
C ASN A 388 -16.73 -2.17 -2.78
N THR A 389 -17.40 -2.78 -1.81
CA THR A 389 -18.80 -2.49 -1.51
C THR A 389 -18.95 -2.28 0.00
N PRO A 390 -19.81 -1.34 0.42
CA PRO A 390 -20.14 -1.20 1.83
C PRO A 390 -20.75 -2.50 2.37
N THR A 391 -20.52 -2.74 3.65
CA THR A 391 -21.10 -3.84 4.41
C THR A 391 -22.63 -3.73 4.38
N ALA A 392 -23.29 -4.86 4.12
CA ALA A 392 -24.75 -4.95 4.20
C ALA A 392 -25.23 -4.69 5.64
N ARG A 393 -26.46 -4.16 5.80
CA ARG A 393 -26.99 -3.78 7.12
C ARG A 393 -26.89 -4.94 8.11
N GLU A 394 -27.22 -6.14 7.70
CA GLU A 394 -27.25 -7.35 8.51
C GLU A 394 -25.86 -7.92 8.85
N GLN A 395 -24.79 -7.37 8.30
CA GLN A 395 -23.40 -7.82 8.52
C GLN A 395 -22.57 -6.85 9.35
N THR A 396 -23.11 -5.69 9.77
CA THR A 396 -22.35 -4.69 10.54
C THR A 396 -22.03 -5.18 11.96
N GLY A 397 -21.02 -4.59 12.61
CA GLY A 397 -20.64 -5.09 13.94
C GLY A 397 -19.43 -4.42 14.58
N LEU A 398 -18.62 -3.70 13.80
CA LEU A 398 -17.52 -2.88 14.30
C LEU A 398 -18.05 -1.46 14.57
N ILE A 399 -18.11 -1.07 15.83
CA ILE A 399 -18.78 0.14 16.30
C ILE A 399 -17.74 1.15 16.72
N GLN A 400 -17.70 2.31 16.06
CA GLN A 400 -16.73 3.35 16.40
C GLN A 400 -17.10 4.01 17.72
N VAL A 401 -16.09 4.25 18.56
CA VAL A 401 -16.22 4.86 19.89
C VAL A 401 -15.55 6.22 19.93
N SER A 402 -14.41 6.37 19.27
CA SER A 402 -13.64 7.61 19.32
C SER A 402 -14.39 8.76 18.68
N ASN A 403 -14.38 9.91 19.36
CA ASN A 403 -14.83 11.21 18.87
C ASN A 403 -13.66 12.09 18.38
N GLN A 404 -12.45 11.57 18.24
CA GLN A 404 -11.26 12.39 17.92
C GLN A 404 -10.52 11.96 16.66
N ILE A 405 -10.90 10.82 16.08
CA ILE A 405 -10.22 10.25 14.92
C ILE A 405 -11.21 9.56 13.99
N LEU A 406 -10.93 9.58 12.70
CA LEU A 406 -11.71 8.91 11.66
C LEU A 406 -11.28 7.44 11.47
N MET A 407 -12.20 6.62 10.96
CA MET A 407 -11.91 5.28 10.43
C MET A 407 -12.33 5.21 8.95
N PRO A 408 -11.50 5.71 8.01
CA PRO A 408 -11.82 5.71 6.59
C PRO A 408 -11.74 4.29 5.99
N PRO A 409 -12.56 4.00 4.97
CA PRO A 409 -12.70 2.64 4.42
C PRO A 409 -11.44 2.09 3.76
N ASP A 410 -10.55 2.94 3.24
CA ASP A 410 -9.28 2.51 2.62
C ASP A 410 -8.15 2.24 3.65
N GLY A 411 -8.38 2.49 4.93
CA GLY A 411 -7.41 2.30 6.01
C GLY A 411 -6.89 3.60 6.63
N MET A 412 -6.46 3.52 7.89
CA MET A 412 -5.99 4.68 8.65
C MET A 412 -4.54 5.02 8.28
N VAL A 413 -4.29 6.29 7.96
CA VAL A 413 -3.00 6.79 7.46
C VAL A 413 -2.18 7.52 8.54
N PHE A 414 -0.86 7.56 8.35
CA PHE A 414 0.11 8.09 9.31
C PHE A 414 0.99 9.15 8.67
N GLN A 415 1.52 10.07 9.48
CA GLN A 415 2.58 10.97 9.04
C GLN A 415 3.82 10.16 8.64
N ASN A 416 4.44 10.58 7.54
CA ASN A 416 5.67 9.96 7.04
C ASN A 416 6.81 10.26 8.00
N ASP A 417 7.43 9.20 8.52
CA ASP A 417 8.56 9.27 9.44
C ASP A 417 9.55 8.13 9.13
N ASP A 418 10.79 8.50 8.81
CA ASP A 418 11.87 7.59 8.45
C ASP A 418 12.58 6.97 9.66
N PHE A 419 12.23 7.38 10.89
CA PHE A 419 12.86 6.91 12.14
C PHE A 419 12.17 5.68 12.75
N ALA A 420 11.38 4.96 11.97
CA ALA A 420 10.72 3.71 12.37
C ALA A 420 9.90 3.84 13.67
N PRO A 421 8.99 4.82 13.80
CA PRO A 421 8.21 4.98 15.02
C PRO A 421 7.19 3.84 15.19
N GLN A 422 6.60 3.72 16.38
CA GLN A 422 5.77 2.57 16.75
C GLN A 422 4.32 2.95 17.05
N LEU A 423 3.38 2.16 16.53
CA LEU A 423 1.97 2.22 16.90
C LEU A 423 1.68 1.18 17.99
N GLY A 424 1.19 1.65 19.13
CA GLY A 424 0.65 0.77 20.15
C GLY A 424 -0.77 0.33 19.79
N VAL A 425 -1.03 -0.97 19.81
CA VAL A 425 -2.33 -1.57 19.53
C VAL A 425 -2.67 -2.46 20.71
N THR A 426 -3.88 -2.31 21.26
CA THR A 426 -4.37 -3.19 22.33
C THR A 426 -5.84 -3.49 22.14
N TRP A 427 -6.22 -4.76 22.24
CA TRP A 427 -7.61 -5.18 22.32
C TRP A 427 -7.93 -5.61 23.75
N HIS A 428 -8.98 -5.05 24.33
CA HIS A 428 -9.51 -5.43 25.65
C HIS A 428 -10.94 -5.95 25.51
N SER A 429 -11.24 -7.08 26.13
CA SER A 429 -12.61 -7.58 26.28
C SER A 429 -13.31 -6.81 27.40
N LEU A 430 -14.10 -5.79 27.04
CA LEU A 430 -14.81 -4.96 28.00
C LEU A 430 -16.25 -5.43 28.17
N ASN A 431 -16.77 -5.37 29.40
CA ASN A 431 -18.18 -5.62 29.69
C ASN A 431 -18.96 -4.30 29.59
N LEU A 432 -19.21 -3.84 28.36
CA LEU A 432 -20.05 -2.67 28.11
C LEU A 432 -21.51 -2.92 28.53
N PRO A 433 -22.34 -1.88 28.71
CA PRO A 433 -23.78 -2.06 28.93
C PRO A 433 -24.39 -2.94 27.83
N ARG A 434 -25.18 -3.93 28.26
CA ARG A 434 -25.74 -4.95 27.37
C ARG A 434 -26.84 -4.36 26.47
N PHE A 435 -26.86 -4.78 25.21
CA PHE A 435 -27.88 -4.39 24.22
C PHE A 435 -28.25 -5.57 23.31
N ASP A 436 -29.13 -6.47 23.74
CA ASP A 436 -29.39 -7.72 23.03
C ASP A 436 -30.83 -8.21 23.08
N HIS A 437 -31.79 -7.31 23.37
CA HIS A 437 -33.20 -7.67 23.35
C HIS A 437 -33.63 -8.24 21.97
N ALA A 438 -33.15 -7.66 20.87
CA ALA A 438 -33.44 -8.13 19.51
C ALA A 438 -32.85 -9.53 19.21
N PHE A 439 -31.90 -9.98 20.04
CA PHE A 439 -31.21 -11.27 19.93
C PHE A 439 -31.67 -12.27 20.99
N GLY A 440 -32.75 -11.98 21.70
CA GLY A 440 -33.34 -12.90 22.69
C GLY A 440 -32.36 -13.29 23.81
N SER A 441 -31.50 -12.35 24.22
CA SER A 441 -30.50 -12.54 25.27
C SER A 441 -29.42 -13.60 24.98
N GLN A 442 -29.16 -13.92 23.69
CA GLN A 442 -28.19 -14.95 23.29
C GLN A 442 -26.74 -14.47 23.30
N ALA A 443 -26.49 -13.17 23.26
CA ALA A 443 -25.14 -12.62 23.25
C ALA A 443 -24.49 -12.61 24.64
N GLY A 444 -23.19 -12.92 24.67
CA GLY A 444 -22.33 -12.78 25.84
C GLY A 444 -21.97 -11.32 26.16
N ASP A 445 -21.16 -11.13 27.21
CA ASP A 445 -20.80 -9.80 27.72
C ASP A 445 -19.54 -9.20 27.06
N ASN A 446 -18.73 -10.00 26.35
CA ASN A 446 -17.43 -9.56 25.86
C ASN A 446 -17.55 -8.63 24.64
N SER A 447 -17.36 -7.34 24.86
CA SER A 447 -17.20 -6.34 23.80
C SER A 447 -15.72 -6.07 23.59
N TRP A 448 -15.12 -6.76 22.60
CA TRP A 448 -13.72 -6.58 22.25
C TRP A 448 -13.49 -5.18 21.71
N THR A 449 -12.73 -4.38 22.45
CA THR A 449 -12.54 -2.94 22.23
C THR A 449 -11.08 -2.66 21.90
N LEU A 450 -10.86 -2.03 20.76
CA LEU A 450 -9.55 -1.61 20.27
C LEU A 450 -9.15 -0.27 20.89
N PHE A 451 -7.96 -0.23 21.46
CA PHE A 451 -7.26 0.96 21.93
C PHE A 451 -5.99 1.17 21.10
N MET A 452 -5.63 2.43 20.92
CA MET A 452 -4.38 2.80 20.26
C MET A 452 -3.55 3.75 21.11
N ASN A 453 -2.22 3.61 20.99
CA ASN A 453 -1.25 4.56 21.53
C ASN A 453 -0.36 5.10 20.41
N SER A 454 -0.45 6.40 20.17
CA SER A 454 0.33 7.15 19.18
C SER A 454 0.73 8.51 19.75
N GLY A 455 1.60 9.24 19.06
CA GLY A 455 2.09 10.56 19.49
C GLY A 455 0.98 11.60 19.60
N ASN A 456 -0.08 11.49 18.80
CA ASN A 456 -1.18 12.46 18.71
C ASN A 456 -2.59 11.90 19.05
N PHE A 457 -2.74 10.58 19.21
CA PHE A 457 -3.98 9.92 19.64
C PHE A 457 -3.73 8.81 20.67
N LYS A 458 -4.49 8.80 21.77
CA LYS A 458 -4.42 7.79 22.83
C LYS A 458 -5.81 7.50 23.37
N GLY A 459 -6.38 6.33 23.09
CA GLY A 459 -7.75 6.06 23.54
C GLY A 459 -8.43 4.89 22.82
N PRO A 460 -9.69 4.60 23.20
CA PRO A 460 -10.52 3.62 22.52
C PRO A 460 -10.90 4.12 21.12
N LEU A 461 -10.77 3.24 20.13
CA LEU A 461 -11.10 3.51 18.73
C LEU A 461 -12.49 2.97 18.37
N ALA A 462 -12.69 1.66 18.53
CA ALA A 462 -13.90 0.93 18.16
C ALA A 462 -14.05 -0.34 19.00
N PHE A 463 -15.26 -0.92 19.08
CA PHE A 463 -15.47 -2.25 19.62
C PHE A 463 -16.26 -3.14 18.66
N VAL A 464 -16.10 -4.45 18.81
CA VAL A 464 -16.93 -5.44 18.12
C VAL A 464 -18.15 -5.75 18.99
N ALA A 465 -19.34 -5.51 18.45
CA ALA A 465 -20.60 -5.80 19.11
C ALA A 465 -20.71 -7.31 19.42
N PRO A 466 -21.06 -7.73 20.65
CA PRO A 466 -21.21 -9.16 20.99
C PRO A 466 -22.10 -9.96 20.02
N GLN A 467 -23.14 -9.33 19.49
CA GLN A 467 -24.11 -9.89 18.55
C GLN A 467 -23.44 -10.26 17.21
N PHE A 468 -22.39 -9.52 16.81
CA PHE A 468 -21.58 -9.88 15.65
C PHE A 468 -20.85 -11.21 15.85
N TRP A 469 -20.61 -11.71 17.06
CA TRP A 469 -20.08 -13.07 17.21
C TRP A 469 -21.19 -14.12 17.17
N VAL A 470 -22.36 -13.77 17.69
CA VAL A 470 -23.50 -14.67 17.82
C VAL A 470 -24.17 -15.00 16.50
N ASP A 471 -24.26 -14.10 15.50
CA ASP A 471 -24.91 -14.48 14.23
C ASP A 471 -24.25 -15.70 13.57
N GLY A 472 -22.92 -15.82 13.70
CA GLY A 472 -22.17 -17.00 13.27
C GLY A 472 -22.72 -18.28 13.92
N SER A 473 -22.93 -18.26 15.24
CA SER A 473 -23.48 -19.40 15.99
C SER A 473 -24.95 -19.71 15.70
N ILE A 474 -25.74 -18.70 15.32
CA ILE A 474 -27.14 -18.90 14.89
C ILE A 474 -27.15 -19.60 13.52
N SER A 475 -26.25 -19.20 12.61
CA SER A 475 -26.13 -19.83 11.28
C SER A 475 -25.50 -21.23 11.32
N ASN A 476 -24.62 -21.49 12.28
CA ASN A 476 -23.96 -22.77 12.50
C ASN A 476 -24.01 -23.18 13.98
N PRO A 477 -24.97 -24.02 14.40
CA PRO A 477 -25.13 -24.45 15.78
C PRO A 477 -23.90 -25.14 16.40
N LEU A 478 -22.95 -25.64 15.59
CA LEU A 478 -21.69 -26.18 16.10
C LEU A 478 -20.83 -25.14 16.81
N GLN A 479 -21.01 -23.85 16.50
CA GLN A 479 -20.25 -22.75 17.11
C GLN A 479 -20.88 -22.25 18.42
N LYS A 480 -22.01 -22.82 18.85
CA LYS A 480 -22.68 -22.42 20.10
C LYS A 480 -21.74 -22.56 21.29
N ASN A 481 -21.67 -21.53 22.13
CA ASN A 481 -20.77 -21.44 23.30
C ASN A 481 -19.28 -21.49 22.95
N MET A 482 -18.88 -21.19 21.71
CA MET A 482 -17.48 -21.18 21.28
C MET A 482 -16.97 -19.79 20.90
N THR A 483 -17.84 -18.79 20.90
CA THR A 483 -17.62 -17.50 20.27
C THR A 483 -16.96 -16.46 21.18
N LEU A 484 -16.34 -15.44 20.59
CA LEU A 484 -15.55 -14.41 21.29
C LEU A 484 -16.37 -13.51 22.23
N ASP A 485 -17.69 -13.43 22.07
CA ASP A 485 -18.60 -12.74 23.00
C ASP A 485 -18.70 -13.43 24.38
N MET A 486 -18.38 -14.73 24.45
CA MET A 486 -18.44 -15.52 25.70
C MET A 486 -17.08 -16.04 26.14
N LYS A 487 -16.18 -16.35 25.21
CA LYS A 487 -14.88 -16.96 25.50
C LYS A 487 -13.82 -15.91 25.74
N SER A 488 -12.87 -16.23 26.62
CA SER A 488 -11.59 -15.51 26.64
C SER A 488 -10.87 -15.72 25.31
N GLY A 489 -10.04 -14.76 24.93
CA GLY A 489 -9.20 -14.88 23.75
C GLY A 489 -7.96 -15.75 24.01
N SER A 490 -7.36 -16.20 22.92
CA SER A 490 -6.11 -16.94 22.87
C SER A 490 -5.27 -16.40 21.71
N VAL A 491 -3.97 -16.30 21.93
CA VAL A 491 -2.99 -15.87 20.91
C VAL A 491 -1.79 -16.80 20.95
N GLY A 492 -1.20 -17.09 19.79
CA GLY A 492 0.02 -17.92 19.68
C GLY A 492 1.32 -17.10 19.82
N GLY A 493 1.29 -15.85 19.37
CA GLY A 493 2.44 -14.98 19.27
C GLY A 493 2.18 -13.79 18.36
N LEU A 494 3.24 -13.26 17.79
CA LEU A 494 3.19 -12.15 16.83
C LEU A 494 3.63 -12.63 15.46
N ALA A 495 3.00 -12.11 14.41
CA ALA A 495 3.28 -12.47 13.04
C ALA A 495 3.18 -11.26 12.12
N SER A 496 4.07 -11.18 11.13
CA SER A 496 3.96 -10.31 9.96
C SER A 496 3.76 -11.19 8.74
N GLU A 497 2.69 -10.93 7.99
CA GLU A 497 2.28 -11.67 6.81
C GLU A 497 2.85 -11.02 5.54
N TRP A 498 3.65 -11.75 4.77
CA TRP A 498 4.19 -11.29 3.51
C TRP A 498 3.50 -12.09 2.40
N ASN A 499 2.31 -11.65 2.02
CA ASN A 499 1.41 -12.43 1.19
C ASN A 499 1.79 -12.38 -0.30
N SER A 500 1.67 -11.19 -0.92
CA SER A 500 1.86 -11.01 -2.36
C SER A 500 2.97 -10.00 -2.61
N ILE A 501 4.20 -10.50 -2.71
CA ILE A 501 5.35 -9.72 -3.18
C ILE A 501 5.55 -10.05 -4.66
N PRO A 502 5.36 -9.09 -5.58
CA PRO A 502 5.55 -9.32 -7.00
C PRO A 502 7.03 -9.51 -7.33
N TYR A 503 7.33 -10.06 -8.50
CA TYR A 503 8.69 -10.13 -9.02
C TYR A 503 8.68 -10.14 -10.55
N TYR A 504 9.81 -9.78 -11.16
CA TYR A 504 10.03 -9.98 -12.59
C TYR A 504 10.89 -11.20 -12.82
N LYS A 505 10.60 -11.97 -13.86
CA LYS A 505 11.41 -13.10 -14.35
C LYS A 505 11.92 -12.80 -15.75
N TYR A 506 13.19 -13.06 -16.01
CA TYR A 506 13.81 -12.88 -17.32
C TYR A 506 14.64 -14.11 -17.66
N VAL A 507 14.49 -14.63 -18.88
CA VAL A 507 15.33 -15.72 -19.40
C VAL A 507 16.22 -15.14 -20.48
N ASP A 508 17.54 -15.22 -20.29
CA ASP A 508 18.49 -14.72 -21.29
C ASP A 508 18.62 -15.68 -22.49
N SER A 509 19.32 -15.23 -23.53
CA SER A 509 19.54 -16.03 -24.75
C SER A 509 20.34 -17.31 -24.53
N SER A 510 20.99 -17.47 -23.37
CA SER A 510 21.71 -18.69 -22.97
C SER A 510 20.86 -19.62 -22.09
N GLY A 511 19.61 -19.25 -21.82
CA GLY A 511 18.70 -20.01 -20.95
C GLY A 511 18.89 -19.75 -19.46
N LYS A 512 19.73 -18.77 -19.05
CA LYS A 512 19.85 -18.40 -17.64
C LYS A 512 18.64 -17.61 -17.19
N ILE A 513 18.13 -17.95 -16.02
CA ILE A 513 16.97 -17.28 -15.43
C ILE A 513 17.44 -16.25 -14.42
N TYR A 514 17.04 -15.01 -14.60
CA TYR A 514 17.21 -13.92 -13.65
C TYR A 514 15.86 -13.52 -13.10
N THR A 515 15.83 -13.09 -11.84
CA THR A 515 14.65 -12.50 -11.24
C THR A 515 14.97 -11.19 -10.52
N LYS A 516 13.97 -10.33 -10.41
CA LYS A 516 14.03 -9.06 -9.69
C LYS A 516 12.86 -8.98 -8.73
N ILE A 517 13.06 -8.56 -7.49
CA ILE A 517 12.00 -8.24 -6.52
C ILE A 517 11.93 -6.72 -6.27
N PRO A 518 10.90 -6.19 -5.60
CA PRO A 518 10.88 -4.79 -5.17
C PRO A 518 12.10 -4.44 -4.31
N ASP A 519 12.51 -3.16 -4.33
CA ASP A 519 13.64 -2.66 -3.52
C ASP A 519 13.18 -2.51 -2.06
N LEU A 520 13.32 -3.60 -1.29
CA LEU A 520 12.90 -3.66 0.11
C LEU A 520 13.95 -3.03 1.04
N GLU A 521 13.49 -2.13 1.90
CA GLU A 521 14.32 -1.30 2.78
C GLU A 521 13.94 -1.48 4.26
N PHE A 522 14.96 -1.61 5.12
CA PHE A 522 14.78 -1.81 6.56
C PHE A 522 15.59 -0.80 7.37
N PRO A 523 14.96 -0.07 8.31
CA PRO A 523 15.68 0.84 9.19
C PRO A 523 16.34 0.04 10.33
N VAL A 524 17.65 -0.15 10.27
CA VAL A 524 18.40 -0.85 11.32
C VAL A 524 19.08 0.16 12.25
N ASP A 525 19.14 -0.15 13.55
CA ASP A 525 19.78 0.70 14.54
C ASP A 525 21.33 0.63 14.47
N SER A 526 22.03 1.30 15.39
CA SER A 526 23.49 1.32 15.42
C SER A 526 24.15 -0.04 15.62
N ASN A 527 23.40 -1.05 16.10
CA ASN A 527 23.88 -2.42 16.25
C ASN A 527 23.61 -3.26 14.99
N GLY A 528 22.89 -2.69 14.01
CA GLY A 528 22.38 -3.43 12.85
C GLY A 528 21.04 -4.11 13.12
N ASP A 529 20.35 -3.82 14.23
CA ASP A 529 19.11 -4.49 14.59
C ASP A 529 17.88 -3.71 14.13
N PHE A 530 16.92 -4.40 13.53
CA PHE A 530 15.61 -3.88 13.20
C PHE A 530 14.52 -4.66 13.95
N SER A 531 13.77 -3.97 14.80
CA SER A 531 12.63 -4.54 15.52
C SER A 531 11.34 -4.23 14.76
N ILE A 532 10.68 -5.27 14.29
CA ILE A 532 9.38 -5.19 13.63
C ILE A 532 8.26 -4.91 14.64
N SER A 533 8.38 -5.50 15.84
CA SER A 533 7.41 -5.33 16.91
C SER A 533 8.03 -5.66 18.26
N ARG A 534 7.37 -5.16 19.32
CA ARG A 534 7.83 -5.30 20.70
C ARG A 534 6.70 -5.27 21.73
N ASP A 535 7.10 -5.56 22.96
CA ASP A 535 6.35 -5.34 24.20
C ASP A 535 4.98 -6.00 24.22
N PHE A 536 4.91 -7.25 23.75
CA PHE A 536 3.69 -8.04 23.87
C PHE A 536 3.24 -8.16 25.34
N LYS A 537 1.95 -7.91 25.58
CA LYS A 537 1.26 -8.07 26.86
C LYS A 537 -0.05 -8.84 26.67
N ALA A 538 -0.39 -9.65 27.67
CA ALA A 538 -1.71 -10.23 27.83
C ALA A 538 -2.32 -9.76 29.15
N TYR A 539 -3.64 -9.57 29.19
CA TYR A 539 -4.35 -8.94 30.30
C TYR A 539 -5.39 -9.89 30.89
N SER A 540 -5.42 -9.99 32.22
CA SER A 540 -6.53 -10.63 32.89
C SER A 540 -7.76 -9.73 32.92
N PHE A 541 -8.93 -10.31 33.21
CA PHE A 541 -10.16 -9.55 33.40
C PHE A 541 -10.04 -8.45 34.47
N LYS A 542 -9.17 -8.64 35.46
CA LYS A 542 -8.98 -7.70 36.57
C LYS A 542 -7.99 -6.57 36.25
N ALA A 543 -7.37 -6.56 35.07
CA ALA A 543 -6.38 -5.56 34.69
C ALA A 543 -6.93 -4.13 34.63
N ILE A 544 -8.19 -3.98 34.20
CA ILE A 544 -8.88 -2.69 34.09
C ILE A 544 -9.74 -2.44 35.33
N SER A 545 -10.81 -3.21 35.52
CA SER A 545 -11.60 -3.23 36.76
C SER A 545 -12.59 -4.39 36.73
N PRO A 546 -12.71 -5.20 37.81
CA PRO A 546 -13.73 -6.24 37.89
C PRO A 546 -15.18 -5.71 37.84
N ASP A 547 -15.41 -4.45 38.24
CA ASP A 547 -16.73 -3.80 38.24
C ASP A 547 -16.86 -2.75 37.13
N LEU A 548 -16.12 -2.91 36.01
CA LEU A 548 -16.14 -1.94 34.91
C LEU A 548 -17.57 -1.67 34.41
N LYS A 549 -18.42 -2.70 34.35
CA LYS A 549 -19.83 -2.59 33.94
C LYS A 549 -20.65 -1.69 34.88
N GLY A 550 -20.46 -1.83 36.18
CA GLY A 550 -21.08 -0.96 37.19
C GLY A 550 -20.58 0.47 37.07
N VAL A 551 -19.26 0.67 36.91
CA VAL A 551 -18.68 2.01 36.73
C VAL A 551 -19.17 2.67 35.44
N LEU A 552 -19.29 1.95 34.33
CA LEU A 552 -19.78 2.49 33.05
C LEU A 552 -21.25 2.92 33.11
N SER A 553 -22.05 2.29 33.97
CA SER A 553 -23.49 2.57 34.12
C SER A 553 -23.84 3.44 35.34
N GLY A 554 -22.86 3.77 36.19
CA GLY A 554 -23.09 4.42 37.47
C GLY A 554 -22.04 5.46 37.85
N ALA A 555 -21.97 5.74 39.16
CA ALA A 555 -21.03 6.69 39.73
C ALA A 555 -19.63 6.06 39.94
N GLY A 556 -18.57 6.86 39.80
CA GLY A 556 -17.16 6.42 39.91
C GLY A 556 -16.36 6.83 38.68
N ASN A 557 -15.03 6.79 38.74
CA ASN A 557 -14.17 7.13 37.61
C ASN A 557 -13.69 5.86 36.90
N LEU A 558 -13.52 5.94 35.58
CA LEU A 558 -12.89 4.89 34.79
C LEU A 558 -11.41 4.75 35.18
N PRO A 559 -10.89 3.52 35.26
CA PRO A 559 -9.48 3.29 35.57
C PRO A 559 -8.62 3.87 34.44
N THR A 560 -7.65 4.72 34.77
CA THR A 560 -6.71 5.30 33.80
C THR A 560 -5.38 4.55 33.75
N THR A 561 -5.19 3.58 34.64
CA THR A 561 -3.97 2.76 34.77
C THR A 561 -4.35 1.30 34.94
N LEU A 562 -3.48 0.40 34.48
CA LEU A 562 -3.65 -1.04 34.64
C LEU A 562 -3.13 -1.54 35.99
N THR A 563 -3.76 -2.60 36.51
CA THR A 563 -3.27 -3.33 37.68
C THR A 563 -2.10 -4.23 37.28
N THR A 564 -0.86 -3.91 37.71
CA THR A 564 0.37 -4.58 37.24
C THR A 564 0.37 -6.11 37.43
N GLN A 565 -0.18 -6.63 38.53
CA GLN A 565 -0.26 -8.07 38.81
C GLN A 565 -1.17 -8.82 37.83
N GLU A 566 -2.04 -8.08 37.15
CA GLU A 566 -3.03 -8.58 36.20
C GLU A 566 -2.56 -8.37 34.74
N VAL A 567 -1.27 -8.06 34.56
CA VAL A 567 -0.59 -7.96 33.26
C VAL A 567 0.48 -9.06 33.15
N PHE A 568 0.34 -9.91 32.15
CA PHE A 568 1.36 -10.88 31.76
C PHE A 568 2.26 -10.29 30.67
N ALA A 569 3.56 -10.27 30.91
CA ALA A 569 4.57 -9.86 29.93
C ALA A 569 5.19 -11.09 29.28
N GLY A 570 4.71 -11.44 28.08
CA GLY A 570 5.20 -12.59 27.34
C GLY A 570 6.58 -12.35 26.75
N LYS A 571 7.39 -13.41 26.67
CA LYS A 571 8.66 -13.40 25.94
C LYS A 571 8.49 -14.06 24.59
N LEU A 572 9.10 -13.46 23.59
CA LEU A 572 9.05 -13.86 22.20
C LEU A 572 10.23 -14.78 21.85
N VAL A 573 9.95 -15.82 21.08
CA VAL A 573 10.94 -16.71 20.46
C VAL A 573 10.69 -16.73 18.97
N GLY A 574 11.69 -16.30 18.19
CA GLY A 574 11.56 -16.17 16.74
C GLY A 574 11.60 -17.51 16.02
N ASN A 575 10.75 -17.66 15.00
CA ASN A 575 10.83 -18.77 14.04
C ASN A 575 11.49 -18.27 12.75
N SER A 576 12.51 -18.98 12.27
CA SER A 576 13.27 -18.57 11.07
C SER A 576 13.02 -19.54 9.90
N PRO A 577 11.88 -19.43 9.19
CA PRO A 577 11.72 -20.19 7.95
C PRO A 577 12.70 -19.68 6.89
N LYS A 578 13.16 -20.59 6.02
CA LYS A 578 13.89 -20.21 4.81
C LYS A 578 12.95 -19.49 3.86
N VAL A 579 13.49 -18.62 3.01
CA VAL A 579 12.72 -18.00 1.94
C VAL A 579 13.01 -18.63 0.57
N TYR A 580 11.98 -18.69 -0.26
CA TYR A 580 11.94 -19.39 -1.53
C TYR A 580 11.33 -18.51 -2.62
N GLN A 581 11.66 -18.81 -3.87
CA GLN A 581 11.02 -18.28 -5.06
C GLN A 581 11.08 -19.36 -6.14
N GLU A 582 9.93 -19.73 -6.71
CA GLU A 582 9.80 -20.84 -7.67
C GLU A 582 10.42 -22.16 -7.18
N GLY A 583 10.25 -22.48 -5.88
CA GLY A 583 10.78 -23.69 -5.25
C GLY A 583 12.30 -23.69 -4.99
N LYS A 584 13.03 -22.64 -5.39
CA LYS A 584 14.45 -22.46 -5.08
C LYS A 584 14.62 -21.57 -3.86
N THR A 585 15.63 -21.84 -3.04
CA THR A 585 15.96 -20.95 -1.91
C THR A 585 16.51 -19.61 -2.41
N LEU A 586 16.13 -18.49 -1.77
CA LEU A 586 16.75 -17.18 -2.01
C LEU A 586 17.94 -17.05 -1.05
N GLY A 587 19.14 -17.41 -1.52
CA GLY A 587 20.34 -17.74 -0.74
C GLY A 587 20.59 -16.90 0.53
N ASN A 588 21.35 -15.81 0.41
CA ASN A 588 21.73 -14.96 1.56
C ASN A 588 20.52 -14.20 2.13
N LEU A 589 19.55 -13.84 1.29
CA LEU A 589 18.28 -13.25 1.73
C LEU A 589 17.57 -14.09 2.81
N SER A 590 17.60 -15.44 2.72
CA SER A 590 17.08 -16.33 3.77
C SER A 590 17.78 -16.16 5.11
N GLN A 591 19.09 -15.86 5.10
CA GLN A 591 19.85 -15.62 6.32
C GLN A 591 19.57 -14.23 6.90
N LEU A 592 19.43 -13.22 6.04
CA LEU A 592 19.10 -11.85 6.44
C LEU A 592 17.69 -11.75 7.05
N LEU A 593 16.73 -12.48 6.49
CA LEU A 593 15.35 -12.57 6.99
C LEU A 593 15.16 -13.63 8.09
N SER A 594 16.25 -14.19 8.63
CA SER A 594 16.17 -15.04 9.82
C SER A 594 15.74 -14.20 11.03
N VAL A 595 14.62 -14.57 11.62
CA VAL A 595 14.06 -13.88 12.77
C VAL A 595 15.01 -13.94 13.96
N LYS A 596 15.29 -12.77 14.52
CA LYS A 596 16.02 -12.56 15.77
C LYS A 596 15.09 -12.00 16.84
N VAL A 597 15.46 -12.26 18.09
CA VAL A 597 14.81 -11.68 19.26
C VAL A 597 15.79 -10.76 19.98
N PHE A 598 15.28 -9.63 20.46
CA PHE A 598 16.05 -8.57 21.10
C PHE A 598 15.48 -8.28 22.49
N ASP A 599 16.16 -7.43 23.25
CA ASP A 599 15.64 -6.88 24.52
C ASP A 599 15.16 -7.98 25.49
N ALA A 600 15.95 -9.05 25.62
CA ALA A 600 15.62 -10.24 26.40
C ALA A 600 14.26 -10.86 26.04
N GLY A 601 13.95 -10.95 24.75
CA GLY A 601 12.71 -11.51 24.22
C GLY A 601 11.51 -10.55 24.23
N ASN A 602 11.73 -9.25 24.47
CA ASN A 602 10.64 -8.26 24.39
C ASN A 602 10.36 -7.80 22.95
N ALA A 603 11.31 -7.99 22.03
CA ALA A 603 11.19 -7.54 20.65
C ALA A 603 11.66 -8.63 19.69
N TYR A 604 11.16 -8.59 18.46
CA TYR A 604 11.62 -9.46 17.38
C TYR A 604 11.73 -8.73 16.05
N GLY A 605 12.53 -9.27 15.14
CA GLY A 605 12.74 -8.72 13.81
C GLY A 605 14.00 -9.31 13.16
N PHE A 606 14.84 -8.49 12.55
CA PHE A 606 16.00 -8.91 11.77
C PHE A 606 17.27 -8.19 12.20
N SER A 607 18.43 -8.76 11.90
CA SER A 607 19.72 -8.13 12.19
C SER A 607 20.63 -8.17 10.97
N VAL A 608 21.29 -7.05 10.68
CA VAL A 608 22.29 -6.88 9.62
C VAL A 608 23.55 -6.30 10.26
N PRO A 609 24.41 -7.14 10.86
CA PRO A 609 25.56 -6.69 11.64
C PRO A 609 26.50 -5.76 10.85
N GLY A 610 26.98 -4.71 11.51
CA GLY A 610 27.91 -3.74 10.90
C GLY A 610 27.26 -2.73 9.95
N LYS A 611 25.92 -2.71 9.86
CA LYS A 611 25.15 -1.68 9.15
C LYS A 611 24.35 -0.82 10.15
N SER A 612 23.96 0.36 9.71
CA SER A 612 23.08 1.28 10.45
C SER A 612 22.30 2.14 9.46
N GLY A 613 21.14 2.65 9.87
CA GLY A 613 20.25 3.43 9.00
C GLY A 613 19.43 2.55 8.07
N LEU A 614 19.07 3.08 6.91
CA LEU A 614 18.24 2.36 5.94
C LEU A 614 19.09 1.36 5.15
N VAL A 615 18.80 0.07 5.29
CA VAL A 615 19.49 -1.02 4.59
C VAL A 615 18.58 -1.58 3.50
N LYS A 616 19.08 -1.59 2.26
CA LYS A 616 18.43 -2.23 1.10
C LYS A 616 18.78 -3.71 1.05
N LEU A 617 17.78 -4.54 0.79
CA LEU A 617 17.99 -5.95 0.49
C LEU A 617 18.40 -6.15 -0.97
N ALA A 618 18.95 -7.31 -1.29
CA ALA A 618 19.30 -7.66 -2.66
C ALA A 618 18.06 -7.71 -3.54
N GLN A 619 18.15 -7.06 -4.70
CA GLN A 619 17.03 -6.93 -5.62
C GLN A 619 17.05 -7.97 -6.75
N TYR A 620 18.24 -8.37 -7.21
CA TYR A 620 18.43 -9.20 -8.39
C TYR A 620 19.00 -10.56 -8.01
N PHE A 621 18.47 -11.61 -8.64
CA PHE A 621 18.90 -12.98 -8.39
C PHE A 621 19.12 -13.73 -9.70
N LEU A 622 20.16 -14.54 -9.75
CA LEU A 622 20.44 -15.49 -10.82
C LEU A 622 20.08 -16.90 -10.33
N GLU A 623 19.28 -17.62 -11.10
CA GLU A 623 18.95 -19.01 -10.79
C GLU A 623 20.14 -19.94 -11.03
N THR A 624 20.32 -20.88 -10.10
CA THR A 624 21.28 -21.98 -10.15
C THR A 624 20.53 -23.30 -9.92
N ALA A 625 21.25 -24.43 -9.89
CA ALA A 625 20.65 -25.76 -9.71
C ALA A 625 19.75 -25.85 -8.46
N ASP A 626 20.14 -25.26 -7.33
CA ASP A 626 19.44 -25.44 -6.04
C ASP A 626 18.93 -24.13 -5.41
N ALA A 627 19.37 -22.99 -5.91
CA ALA A 627 19.10 -21.68 -5.29
C ALA A 627 19.00 -20.56 -6.33
N LYS A 628 18.47 -19.42 -5.92
CA LYS A 628 18.63 -18.15 -6.61
C LYS A 628 19.65 -17.32 -5.83
N VAL A 629 20.78 -17.04 -6.46
CA VAL A 629 21.93 -16.35 -5.85
C VAL A 629 21.87 -14.86 -6.18
N GLU A 630 22.22 -14.02 -5.21
CA GLU A 630 22.20 -12.56 -5.36
C GLU A 630 23.22 -12.11 -6.41
N VAL A 631 22.82 -11.19 -7.27
CA VAL A 631 23.69 -10.52 -8.25
C VAL A 631 23.49 -9.02 -8.18
N THR A 632 24.50 -8.26 -8.59
CA THR A 632 24.39 -6.80 -8.68
C THR A 632 23.58 -6.38 -9.91
N ALA A 633 23.05 -5.15 -9.93
CA ALA A 633 22.38 -4.60 -11.12
C ALA A 633 23.29 -4.64 -12.37
N ALA A 634 24.60 -4.44 -12.21
CA ALA A 634 25.58 -4.52 -13.29
C ALA A 634 25.77 -5.94 -13.87
N GLN A 635 25.39 -6.97 -13.11
CA GLN A 635 25.44 -8.38 -13.52
C GLN A 635 24.09 -8.89 -14.02
N ALA A 636 23.01 -8.13 -13.84
CA ALA A 636 21.67 -8.47 -14.30
C ALA A 636 21.43 -7.97 -15.73
N PRO A 637 20.57 -8.65 -16.51
CA PRO A 637 20.17 -8.18 -17.83
C PRO A 637 19.54 -6.78 -17.77
N GLU A 638 19.97 -5.89 -18.65
CA GLU A 638 19.53 -4.50 -18.68
C GLU A 638 17.98 -4.32 -18.77
N PRO A 639 17.22 -5.15 -19.51
CA PRO A 639 15.75 -5.08 -19.51
C PRO A 639 15.13 -5.32 -18.14
N LEU A 640 15.71 -6.27 -17.38
CA LEU A 640 15.30 -6.56 -16.02
C LEU A 640 15.64 -5.39 -15.09
N VAL A 641 16.80 -4.75 -15.27
CA VAL A 641 17.19 -3.54 -14.53
C VAL A 641 16.20 -2.40 -14.78
N ARG A 642 15.77 -2.18 -16.03
CA ARG A 642 14.78 -1.16 -16.40
C ARG A 642 13.36 -1.43 -15.89
N ALA A 643 13.00 -2.69 -15.65
CA ALA A 643 11.65 -3.04 -15.20
C ALA A 643 11.30 -2.38 -13.85
N SER A 644 10.12 -1.74 -13.77
CA SER A 644 9.65 -1.05 -12.55
C SER A 644 8.46 -1.78 -11.94
N PHE A 645 8.34 -1.73 -10.61
CA PHE A 645 7.29 -2.37 -9.83
C PHE A 645 6.05 -1.52 -9.59
N GLY A 646 6.04 -0.27 -10.04
CA GLY A 646 4.88 0.60 -9.90
C GLY A 646 4.85 1.71 -10.92
N ASN A 647 3.65 2.26 -11.11
CA ASN A 647 3.42 3.50 -11.84
C ASN A 647 2.79 4.57 -10.92
N PRO A 648 3.59 5.51 -10.37
CA PRO A 648 3.08 6.55 -9.46
C PRO A 648 2.10 7.53 -10.12
N GLN A 649 1.85 7.44 -11.43
CA GLN A 649 0.94 8.31 -12.16
C GLN A 649 -0.49 7.76 -12.29
N ILE A 650 -0.75 6.48 -11.99
CA ILE A 650 -2.12 5.92 -12.01
C ILE A 650 -2.79 6.21 -10.66
N LYS A 651 -3.44 7.37 -10.57
CA LYS A 651 -4.33 7.67 -9.43
C LYS A 651 -5.63 6.89 -9.58
N SER A 652 -6.06 6.25 -8.51
CA SER A 652 -7.34 5.55 -8.47
C SER A 652 -8.51 6.50 -8.73
N THR A 653 -9.46 6.09 -9.56
CA THR A 653 -10.73 6.81 -9.78
C THR A 653 -11.83 6.28 -8.85
N TYR A 654 -11.50 5.33 -7.97
CA TYR A 654 -12.46 4.68 -7.12
C TYR A 654 -13.02 5.63 -6.05
N VAL A 655 -14.32 5.51 -5.80
CA VAL A 655 -15.03 6.27 -4.78
C VAL A 655 -15.67 5.29 -3.80
N TYR A 656 -15.20 5.29 -2.57
CA TYR A 656 -15.95 4.71 -1.47
C TYR A 656 -17.18 5.58 -1.23
N GLN A 657 -18.36 4.97 -1.25
CA GLN A 657 -19.63 5.65 -1.05
C GLN A 657 -20.50 4.83 -0.11
N TYR A 658 -21.05 5.48 0.92
CA TYR A 658 -21.94 4.82 1.87
C TYR A 658 -23.22 4.27 1.19
N PRO A 659 -23.83 3.20 1.72
CA PRO A 659 -25.04 2.60 1.15
C PRO A 659 -26.32 3.33 1.61
N SER A 660 -27.36 3.36 0.77
CA SER A 660 -28.60 4.11 1.05
C SER A 660 -29.30 3.75 2.37
N TRP A 661 -29.11 2.53 2.88
CA TRP A 661 -29.71 2.15 4.17
C TRP A 661 -29.17 2.99 5.35
N TRP A 662 -28.01 3.65 5.22
CA TRP A 662 -27.51 4.59 6.22
C TRP A 662 -28.36 5.86 6.32
N ASP A 663 -29.20 6.18 5.32
CA ASP A 663 -30.08 7.35 5.37
C ASP A 663 -31.14 7.23 6.49
N ALA A 664 -31.35 6.01 7.02
CA ALA A 664 -32.17 5.78 8.22
C ALA A 664 -31.48 6.21 9.53
N SER A 665 -30.16 6.41 9.52
CA SER A 665 -29.40 6.93 10.66
C SER A 665 -29.45 8.45 10.70
N PRO A 666 -30.03 9.07 11.73
CA PRO A 666 -30.07 10.52 11.82
C PRO A 666 -28.68 11.10 12.12
N SER A 667 -28.10 11.81 11.15
CA SER A 667 -26.87 12.58 11.38
C SER A 667 -27.14 13.81 12.25
N SER A 668 -26.25 14.06 13.20
CA SER A 668 -26.26 15.24 14.08
C SER A 668 -25.54 16.46 13.47
N SER A 669 -25.04 16.34 12.25
CA SER A 669 -24.34 17.42 11.54
C SER A 669 -24.48 17.31 10.02
N ALA A 670 -24.11 18.40 9.34
CA ALA A 670 -23.80 18.38 7.92
C ALA A 670 -22.49 17.60 7.62
N ASP A 671 -22.15 17.49 6.35
CA ASP A 671 -20.92 16.87 5.85
C ASP A 671 -19.70 17.71 6.23
N PHE A 672 -18.68 17.04 6.74
CA PHE A 672 -17.33 17.55 6.93
C PHE A 672 -16.38 16.87 5.96
N THR A 673 -15.22 17.46 5.75
CA THR A 673 -14.25 16.98 4.76
C THR A 673 -12.83 17.20 5.24
N ASN A 674 -12.03 16.14 5.20
CA ASN A 674 -10.60 16.18 5.50
C ASN A 674 -9.79 15.60 4.34
N ASN A 675 -8.66 16.22 4.01
CA ASN A 675 -7.68 15.67 3.08
C ASN A 675 -6.72 14.77 3.85
N LEU A 676 -6.39 13.62 3.28
CA LEU A 676 -5.42 12.66 3.81
C LEU A 676 -4.12 12.72 3.00
N ASN A 677 -3.00 12.33 3.63
CA ASN A 677 -1.69 12.32 2.98
C ASN A 677 -1.49 11.19 1.95
N ASP A 678 -2.46 10.29 1.80
CA ASP A 678 -2.54 9.31 0.70
C ASP A 678 -3.12 9.90 -0.60
N GLY A 679 -3.38 11.22 -0.61
CA GLY A 679 -3.96 11.93 -1.76
C GLY A 679 -5.49 11.84 -1.85
N SER A 680 -6.13 11.09 -0.95
CA SER A 680 -7.58 11.01 -0.86
C SER A 680 -8.18 12.12 0.00
N GLN A 681 -9.48 12.31 -0.15
CA GLN A 681 -10.31 13.15 0.68
C GLN A 681 -11.42 12.29 1.29
N VAL A 682 -11.62 12.41 2.60
CA VAL A 682 -12.67 11.72 3.36
C VAL A 682 -13.78 12.70 3.68
N VAL A 683 -15.02 12.31 3.40
CA VAL A 683 -16.23 13.00 3.85
C VAL A 683 -16.83 12.23 5.02
N TYR A 684 -17.20 12.93 6.09
CA TYR A 684 -17.75 12.33 7.29
C TYR A 684 -18.88 13.18 7.89
N ARG A 685 -19.71 12.54 8.72
CA ARG A 685 -20.76 13.21 9.51
C ARG A 685 -20.64 12.81 10.98
N TRP A 686 -21.15 13.66 11.86
CA TRP A 686 -21.30 13.33 13.26
C TRP A 686 -22.64 12.65 13.49
N TYR A 687 -22.61 11.55 14.24
CA TYR A 687 -23.79 10.85 14.70
C TYR A 687 -23.77 10.81 16.21
N LYS A 688 -24.93 10.95 16.84
CA LYS A 688 -25.08 10.48 18.22
C LYS A 688 -24.67 9.01 18.25
N PHE A 689 -23.90 8.60 19.24
CA PHE A 689 -23.24 7.30 19.24
C PHE A 689 -24.23 6.16 18.97
N VAL A 690 -25.39 6.16 19.64
CA VAL A 690 -26.43 5.12 19.48
C VAL A 690 -27.20 5.18 18.17
N ASP A 691 -27.06 6.26 17.41
CA ASP A 691 -27.71 6.45 16.12
C ASP A 691 -26.75 6.20 14.94
N GLN A 692 -25.48 5.89 15.19
CA GLN A 692 -24.52 5.57 14.14
C GLN A 692 -24.98 4.37 13.29
N PRO A 693 -24.69 4.33 11.98
CA PRO A 693 -25.20 3.31 11.06
C PRO A 693 -24.92 1.87 11.51
N ALA A 694 -23.71 1.60 12.02
CA ALA A 694 -23.29 0.27 12.41
C ALA A 694 -24.11 -0.35 13.56
N LEU A 695 -24.83 0.46 14.34
CA LEU A 695 -25.72 0.02 15.44
C LEU A 695 -27.18 -0.18 15.02
N GLN A 696 -27.60 0.34 13.87
CA GLN A 696 -29.03 0.36 13.50
C GLN A 696 -29.63 -1.04 13.35
N ARG A 697 -28.82 -2.05 13.02
CA ARG A 697 -29.30 -3.43 12.86
C ARG A 697 -29.71 -4.10 14.17
N PHE A 698 -29.20 -3.61 15.31
CA PHE A 698 -29.44 -4.23 16.62
C PHE A 698 -30.72 -3.70 17.30
N GLU A 699 -31.42 -2.75 16.66
CA GLU A 699 -32.76 -2.29 17.02
C GLU A 699 -32.92 -1.82 18.46
N LEU A 700 -31.86 -1.28 19.08
CA LEU A 700 -31.77 -0.96 20.51
C LEU A 700 -33.04 -0.32 21.07
N ASN A 701 -33.54 -0.89 22.17
CA ASN A 701 -34.66 -0.31 22.90
C ASN A 701 -34.22 0.95 23.67
N ALA A 702 -35.18 1.72 24.20
CA ALA A 702 -34.90 3.00 24.86
C ALA A 702 -33.91 2.89 26.03
N SER A 703 -33.98 1.82 26.82
CA SER A 703 -33.08 1.57 27.96
C SER A 703 -31.67 1.25 27.49
N GLU A 704 -31.52 0.37 26.50
CA GLU A 704 -30.24 0.02 25.90
C GLU A 704 -29.57 1.23 25.26
N LYS A 705 -30.33 2.05 24.52
CA LYS A 705 -29.82 3.32 23.98
C LYS A 705 -29.33 4.24 25.10
N GLY A 706 -30.13 4.43 26.15
CA GLY A 706 -29.75 5.30 27.27
C GLY A 706 -28.46 4.85 27.97
N ASN A 707 -28.37 3.56 28.31
CA ASN A 707 -27.24 3.01 29.05
C ASN A 707 -25.96 3.01 28.21
N LEU A 708 -26.04 2.59 26.95
CA LEU A 708 -24.88 2.54 26.07
C LEU A 708 -24.38 3.95 25.73
N GLN A 709 -25.29 4.88 25.46
CA GLN A 709 -24.96 6.29 25.26
C GLN A 709 -24.20 6.88 26.46
N ALA A 710 -24.71 6.67 27.68
CA ALA A 710 -24.08 7.17 28.90
C ALA A 710 -22.67 6.59 29.12
N ALA A 711 -22.49 5.29 28.88
CA ALA A 711 -21.19 4.64 28.98
C ALA A 711 -20.17 5.23 28.00
N ILE A 712 -20.57 5.47 26.75
CA ILE A 712 -19.69 6.03 25.73
C ILE A 712 -19.35 7.49 26.01
N GLU A 713 -20.31 8.31 26.46
CA GLU A 713 -20.02 9.66 26.93
C GLU A 713 -18.97 9.68 28.03
N LYS A 714 -19.04 8.72 28.95
CA LYS A 714 -18.05 8.56 30.02
C LYS A 714 -16.69 8.13 29.49
N MET A 715 -16.63 7.14 28.60
CA MET A 715 -15.38 6.71 27.96
C MET A 715 -14.72 7.85 27.18
N GLN A 716 -15.49 8.62 26.41
CA GLN A 716 -14.95 9.76 25.66
C GLN A 716 -14.45 10.89 26.58
N LYS A 717 -15.04 11.07 27.78
CA LYS A 717 -14.57 12.05 28.77
C LYS A 717 -13.29 11.60 29.46
N GLU A 718 -13.24 10.36 29.93
CA GLU A 718 -12.22 9.91 30.88
C GLU A 718 -11.09 9.10 30.24
N TRP A 719 -11.29 8.51 29.05
CA TRP A 719 -10.29 7.73 28.32
C TRP A 719 -9.76 8.37 27.04
N ALA A 720 -10.17 9.59 26.70
CA ALA A 720 -9.68 10.32 25.52
C ALA A 720 -8.14 10.52 25.45
N ARG A 721 -7.41 10.24 26.53
CA ARG A 721 -5.95 10.30 26.62
C ARG A 721 -5.34 9.06 27.28
N SER A 722 -6.09 7.96 27.38
CA SER A 722 -5.62 6.72 27.99
C SER A 722 -5.70 5.57 27.00
N ALA A 723 -4.55 5.05 26.62
CA ALA A 723 -4.46 3.87 25.76
C ALA A 723 -4.63 2.55 26.54
N LEU A 724 -4.78 2.60 27.88
CA LEU A 724 -4.79 1.43 28.76
C LEU A 724 -3.67 0.43 28.45
N MET A 725 -2.48 0.98 28.17
CA MET A 725 -1.23 0.26 27.95
C MET A 725 -0.06 1.16 28.34
N SER A 726 1.09 0.57 28.66
CA SER A 726 2.33 1.31 28.93
C SER A 726 2.97 1.80 27.63
N GLU A 727 3.74 2.88 27.68
CA GLU A 727 4.60 3.35 26.58
C GLU A 727 5.59 2.26 26.10
N PRO A 728 6.08 2.32 24.85
CA PRO A 728 7.04 1.35 24.34
C PRO A 728 8.36 1.46 25.11
N THR A 729 9.02 0.32 25.33
CA THR A 729 10.28 0.24 26.08
C THR A 729 11.46 0.90 25.37
N LYS A 730 11.40 1.03 24.05
CA LYS A 730 12.41 1.69 23.18
C LYS A 730 11.70 2.23 21.95
N GLY A 731 12.20 3.32 21.38
CA GLY A 731 11.67 3.98 20.18
C GLY A 731 10.65 5.08 20.48
N SER A 732 10.24 5.79 19.43
CA SER A 732 9.21 6.84 19.48
C SER A 732 7.85 6.29 19.06
N LEU A 733 6.78 7.02 19.40
CA LEU A 733 5.43 6.70 18.92
C LEU A 733 5.19 7.23 17.51
N ALA A 734 4.46 6.46 16.71
CA ALA A 734 3.97 6.88 15.40
C ALA A 734 2.96 8.02 15.56
N THR A 735 2.76 8.82 14.52
CA THR A 735 1.82 9.94 14.53
C THR A 735 0.82 9.74 13.40
N PHE A 736 -0.48 9.75 13.71
CA PHE A 736 -1.52 9.73 12.67
C PHE A 736 -1.43 10.97 11.79
N ASP A 737 -1.79 10.85 10.52
CA ASP A 737 -1.95 12.01 9.65
C ASP A 737 -2.89 13.05 10.29
N GLN A 738 -2.64 14.34 10.07
CA GLN A 738 -3.46 15.39 10.70
C GLN A 738 -4.90 15.37 10.16
N GLY A 739 -5.10 14.95 8.90
CA GLY A 739 -6.42 14.77 8.32
C GLY A 739 -7.23 13.63 8.94
N MET A 740 -6.59 12.71 9.66
CA MET A 740 -7.29 11.67 10.42
C MET A 740 -7.91 12.20 11.71
N LEU A 741 -7.31 13.23 12.32
CA LEU A 741 -7.79 13.80 13.58
C LEU A 741 -8.91 14.80 13.32
N VAL A 742 -9.93 14.76 14.19
CA VAL A 742 -11.08 15.64 14.11
C VAL A 742 -11.38 16.27 15.46
N THR A 743 -11.93 17.48 15.42
CA THR A 743 -12.41 18.18 16.62
C THR A 743 -13.93 18.10 16.65
N PRO A 744 -14.54 17.57 17.73
CA PRO A 744 -15.99 17.60 17.89
C PRO A 744 -16.57 19.02 17.75
N PRO A 745 -17.63 19.21 16.95
CA PRO A 745 -18.38 20.45 16.92
C PRO A 745 -18.94 20.81 18.30
N LYS A 746 -19.19 22.10 18.51
CA LYS A 746 -19.81 22.58 19.74
C LYS A 746 -21.17 21.88 19.97
N GLY A 747 -21.37 21.32 21.16
CA GLY A 747 -22.55 20.55 21.53
C GLY A 747 -22.48 19.05 21.17
N LEU A 748 -21.44 18.62 20.45
CA LEU A 748 -21.20 17.23 20.07
C LEU A 748 -19.92 16.65 20.71
N GLU A 749 -19.41 17.31 21.76
CA GLU A 749 -18.11 17.00 22.36
C GLU A 749 -18.06 15.60 22.98
N PHE A 750 -19.18 15.09 23.49
CA PHE A 750 -19.27 13.77 24.11
C PHE A 750 -20.56 13.07 23.71
N GLY A 751 -20.47 11.77 23.49
CA GLY A 751 -21.59 10.94 23.07
C GLY A 751 -21.83 10.92 21.57
N TYR A 752 -20.90 11.44 20.77
CA TYR A 752 -21.00 11.51 19.32
C TYR A 752 -19.75 10.93 18.66
N VAL A 753 -19.89 10.45 17.43
CA VAL A 753 -18.80 9.85 16.67
C VAL A 753 -18.78 10.37 15.23
N PRO A 754 -17.58 10.62 14.66
CA PRO A 754 -17.39 11.01 13.28
C PRO A 754 -17.30 9.76 12.40
N ILE A 755 -18.33 9.49 11.59
CA ILE A 755 -18.37 8.32 10.71
C ILE A 755 -18.04 8.74 9.28
N ALA A 756 -17.03 8.11 8.68
CA ALA A 756 -16.69 8.28 7.27
C ALA A 756 -17.84 7.75 6.39
N ILE A 757 -18.34 8.59 5.50
CA ILE A 757 -19.44 8.28 4.57
C ILE A 757 -18.97 8.23 3.11
N LYS A 758 -17.80 8.80 2.80
CA LYS A 758 -17.24 8.81 1.44
C LYS A 758 -15.72 8.95 1.49
N GLN A 759 -15.01 8.36 0.54
CA GLN A 759 -13.57 8.60 0.32
C GLN A 759 -13.22 8.52 -1.17
N TYR A 760 -12.45 9.46 -1.68
CA TYR A 760 -12.11 9.57 -3.11
C TYR A 760 -10.81 10.36 -3.33
N ILE A 761 -10.17 10.25 -4.50
CA ILE A 761 -9.00 11.07 -4.84
C ILE A 761 -9.39 12.55 -4.91
N SER A 762 -8.63 13.40 -4.22
CA SER A 762 -8.80 14.84 -4.29
C SER A 762 -8.20 15.39 -5.60
N ALA A 763 -9.00 16.10 -6.39
CA ALA A 763 -8.52 16.76 -7.62
C ALA A 763 -7.50 17.88 -7.35
N ASN A 764 -7.38 18.35 -6.09
CA ASN A 764 -6.60 19.53 -5.70
C ASN A 764 -5.34 19.24 -4.88
N LEU A 765 -5.01 17.97 -4.63
CA LEU A 765 -3.74 17.62 -3.98
C LEU A 765 -2.67 17.40 -5.06
N ALA A 766 -1.75 18.36 -5.17
CA ALA A 766 -0.50 18.18 -5.92
C ALA A 766 0.16 16.87 -5.47
N SER A 767 0.68 16.09 -6.43
CA SER A 767 1.35 14.82 -6.14
C SER A 767 2.43 15.04 -5.08
N PRO A 768 2.57 14.12 -4.09
CA PRO A 768 3.65 14.23 -3.13
C PRO A 768 4.97 14.24 -3.91
N THR A 769 5.75 15.30 -3.71
CA THR A 769 7.09 15.41 -4.26
C THR A 769 7.88 14.16 -3.88
N PRO A 770 8.55 13.47 -4.83
CA PRO A 770 9.49 12.41 -4.48
C PRO A 770 10.45 12.94 -3.42
N ALA A 771 10.59 12.22 -2.31
CA ALA A 771 11.53 12.58 -1.27
C ALA A 771 12.90 12.79 -1.93
N ALA A 772 13.47 13.99 -1.76
CA ALA A 772 14.79 14.31 -2.25
C ALA A 772 15.79 13.25 -1.78
N THR A 773 16.69 12.83 -2.65
CA THR A 773 17.80 11.93 -2.33
C THR A 773 18.59 12.53 -1.17
N LYS A 774 18.45 11.97 0.03
CA LYS A 774 19.19 12.44 1.21
C LYS A 774 20.38 11.53 1.45
N THR A 775 21.55 12.05 1.10
CA THR A 775 22.84 11.56 1.56
C THR A 775 22.81 11.47 3.09
N ALA A 776 23.32 10.37 3.63
CA ALA A 776 23.50 10.19 5.06
C ALA A 776 24.31 11.37 5.62
N SER A 777 23.66 12.21 6.43
CA SER A 777 24.37 13.16 7.28
C SER A 777 24.77 12.41 8.55
N PRO A 778 26.05 12.46 8.96
CA PRO A 778 26.51 11.70 10.11
C PRO A 778 25.82 12.18 11.40
N THR A 779 25.51 11.22 12.27
CA THR A 779 25.00 11.40 13.62
C THR A 779 25.80 12.49 14.36
N PRO A 780 25.15 13.50 14.99
CA PRO A 780 25.86 14.42 15.85
C PRO A 780 26.34 13.67 17.10
N ILE A 781 27.65 13.64 17.28
CA ILE A 781 28.29 13.31 18.56
C ILE A 781 27.72 14.29 19.60
N ALA A 782 27.23 13.75 20.72
CA ALA A 782 26.85 14.57 21.87
C ALA A 782 28.09 15.33 22.37
N THR A 783 28.10 16.64 22.16
CA THR A 783 29.01 17.56 22.84
C THR A 783 28.23 18.79 23.29
N ALA A 784 28.56 19.23 24.50
CA ALA A 784 27.83 20.14 25.36
C ALA A 784 27.26 21.40 24.68
N THR A 785 26.04 21.74 25.10
CA THR A 785 25.29 22.94 24.75
C THR A 785 26.04 24.23 25.12
N PRO A 786 26.28 25.16 24.16
CA PRO A 786 26.57 26.55 24.46
C PRO A 786 25.26 27.33 24.68
N THR A 787 25.30 28.19 25.69
CA THR A 787 24.23 29.00 26.26
C THR A 787 23.68 30.07 25.28
N PRO A 788 22.36 30.39 25.28
CA PRO A 788 21.84 31.58 24.59
C PRO A 788 22.18 32.88 25.32
N LYS A 789 22.55 33.94 24.57
CA LYS A 789 22.82 35.30 25.10
C LYS A 789 21.50 36.06 25.34
N PRO A 790 21.37 36.86 26.43
CA PRO A 790 20.08 37.08 27.10
C PRO A 790 19.35 38.37 26.72
N SER A 791 18.00 38.33 26.77
CA SER A 791 17.19 39.51 27.10
C SER A 791 17.25 39.73 28.61
N ILE A 792 17.45 40.99 29.01
CA ILE A 792 17.68 41.42 30.39
C ILE A 792 16.38 41.24 31.19
N SER A 793 16.29 40.15 31.96
CA SER A 793 15.33 40.01 33.06
C SER A 793 16.07 39.69 34.36
N LYS A 794 15.67 40.38 35.43
CA LYS A 794 16.36 40.45 36.72
C LYS A 794 16.67 39.07 37.29
N ALA A 795 17.91 38.91 37.75
CA ALA A 795 18.41 37.72 38.44
C ALA A 795 17.46 37.25 39.57
N ALA A 796 16.98 36.01 39.46
CA ALA A 796 16.30 35.32 40.55
C ALA A 796 17.30 35.03 41.67
N ALA A 797 17.03 35.58 42.86
CA ALA A 797 17.94 35.50 44.00
C ALA A 797 18.04 34.07 44.58
N LYS A 798 19.26 33.62 44.87
CA LYS A 798 19.56 32.28 45.40
C LYS A 798 19.08 32.12 46.85
N ALA A 799 18.52 30.96 47.18
CA ALA A 799 18.12 30.60 48.54
C ALA A 799 19.35 30.37 49.44
N THR A 800 19.36 31.03 50.60
CA THR A 800 20.35 30.88 51.67
C THR A 800 19.72 30.18 52.87
N ARG A 801 20.52 29.41 53.62
CA ARG A 801 20.07 28.71 54.83
C ARG A 801 20.62 29.38 56.08
N ILE A 802 19.76 29.71 57.03
CA ILE A 802 20.16 30.26 58.35
C ILE A 802 19.77 29.30 59.47
N THR A 803 20.48 29.42 60.59
CA THR A 803 20.18 28.69 61.82
C THR A 803 19.59 29.66 62.83
N CYS A 804 18.53 29.25 63.51
CA CYS A 804 17.74 30.06 64.42
C CYS A 804 17.64 29.37 65.78
N ILE A 805 17.82 30.12 66.86
CA ILE A 805 17.88 29.60 68.23
C ILE A 805 16.90 30.31 69.16
N LYS A 806 16.23 29.54 70.02
CA LYS A 806 15.39 30.04 71.12
C LYS A 806 15.70 29.20 72.36
N GLY A 807 16.45 29.76 73.30
CA GLY A 807 17.03 28.97 74.40
C GLY A 807 17.95 27.87 73.87
N LYS A 808 17.71 26.61 74.23
CA LYS A 808 18.49 25.44 73.76
C LYS A 808 18.01 24.87 72.42
N THR A 809 16.90 25.35 71.88
CA THR A 809 16.27 24.76 70.66
C THR A 809 16.81 25.42 69.40
N ILE A 810 17.23 24.61 68.41
CA ILE A 810 17.82 25.06 67.14
C ILE A 810 16.94 24.66 65.94
N LYS A 811 16.71 25.58 64.99
CA LYS A 811 15.95 25.34 63.75
C LYS A 811 16.66 25.94 62.54
N LYS A 812 16.76 25.20 61.42
CA LYS A 812 17.39 25.67 60.17
C LYS A 812 16.32 26.03 59.13
N VAL A 813 16.44 27.21 58.52
CA VAL A 813 15.47 27.74 57.55
C VAL A 813 16.18 28.12 56.26
N THR A 814 15.74 27.56 55.13
CA THR A 814 16.28 27.87 53.79
C THR A 814 15.24 28.62 52.97
N ALA A 815 15.57 29.83 52.51
CA ALA A 815 14.72 30.64 51.62
C ALA A 815 15.58 31.72 50.92
N VAL A 816 15.03 32.46 49.97
CA VAL A 816 15.75 33.52 49.23
C VAL A 816 16.17 34.71 50.13
N LYS A 817 15.43 34.95 51.22
CA LYS A 817 15.80 35.82 52.35
C LYS A 817 15.27 35.21 53.64
N PRO A 818 15.94 34.20 54.22
CA PRO A 818 15.36 33.45 55.32
C PRO A 818 15.33 34.31 56.59
N LYS A 819 14.24 34.24 57.36
CA LYS A 819 14.09 34.86 58.67
C LYS A 819 13.77 33.80 59.71
N CYS A 820 14.23 34.03 60.94
CA CYS A 820 13.90 33.14 62.03
C CYS A 820 12.42 33.27 62.41
N PRO A 821 11.72 32.17 62.72
CA PRO A 821 10.35 32.22 63.21
C PRO A 821 10.23 33.05 64.48
N ALA A 822 9.03 33.58 64.76
CA ALA A 822 8.79 34.44 65.92
C ALA A 822 9.28 33.80 67.23
N GLY A 823 10.09 34.56 67.98
CA GLY A 823 10.72 34.11 69.23
C GLY A 823 12.05 33.38 69.07
N TYR A 824 12.51 33.06 67.86
CA TYR A 824 13.87 32.56 67.60
C TYR A 824 14.77 33.70 67.12
N ARG A 825 16.00 33.78 67.63
CA ARG A 825 17.04 34.70 67.17
C ARG A 825 17.95 33.97 66.19
N LYS A 826 18.45 34.66 65.16
CA LYS A 826 19.42 34.07 64.23
C LYS A 826 20.70 33.76 65.02
N LYS A 827 21.19 32.52 64.87
CA LYS A 827 22.45 32.08 65.46
C LYS A 827 23.61 32.79 64.80
#